data_AF-A0A829PL45-F1
#
_entry.id   AF-A0A829PL45-F1
#
_cell.length_a   1.000
_cell.length_b   1.000
_cell.length_c   1.000
_cell.angle_alpha   90.00
_cell.angle_beta   90.00
_cell.angle_gamma   90.00
#
_symmetry.space_group_name_H-M   'P 1'
#
loop_
_entity.id
_entity.type
_entity.pdbx_description
1 polymer ?
#
loop_
_entity_poly.entity_id
_entity_poly.type
_entity_poly.pdbx_seq_one_letter_code
_entity_poly.pdbx_strand_id
1 'polypeptide(L)'
;MVRLVLDQRRDDRRDGRSTAGFISGYEGSPLAGYDTELIRNSALLDEHEIVFVPGVNEELAATAVQGTQMAMTQPDRRVDGVAAIWYGKSPGLDRAADAIRHANLMGTHPQGGVLALVGDDPAAKSSSVPGASELLLADLGLPILYPSDPQQALDFGRHGIAMSRCSGLWVAMKVVTNVADGSGTVELNPDRVRPAFPETKIDGEDYRHTVTAHMLQPTLGALERSRDGIRLEIARKYAALNGLNQITKQAPGDRVGIVAAGKTYLDLVQALRTLGVDNGVRVLRLGMIHPLEPGVIAQFAENLDYIIVVEEKRPLIELGLKDVLYGTAGAPMIYGKRNPDGNNMFPADGELDTEAIADQLRPVLERFGALPASEPRVQRGRRGPVSLPLLTRTPYFCSGCPHNTSTKIPEGSMVGAGIGCHALVTMMDERQVGEVAGMTQMGGEGTQWIGMAPFLRRDHLIQNLGDGTFHHSGSLAIRAAIAAGAHITYKLLYNSAVAMTGGQQAVGAMSVGQICVAMLAEGVSRIIITTDNAKAYRKAKLPKGVMVWDRSRLIEAQRVLADTVGVTLLIHDQECATELRRKRKRGLVSEPAERVLINERVCEGCGDCGQKSNCLSVQPVSTEFGRKTRIDQSSCNKDLSCLEGDCPSFITVIPDPNAKRLKHIPDDSLADLPDPPQLLAAAHAHTTRIAGVGGTGVVTLAQVLSVAATSSGWQVRTLDQTGLAQKGGAVVSDIKMSKAEIAEPSKAASAECDLYLGCDLLVAADEKYLNAADSSRTTAVISTSEVPTGQMVIDPGVSFPEPGPLKALLREAVRDTVFIDARAVSVQLLGSDQYANLLLAGAAVQLGSLPLSPAAIEKAIALNGAGVQSNIAAFRYGRLAVAEPETFRRITEPPAPSSTRRSAAVEKLVQQVGALPGGELERLLRIRVPDLVDYQSLGYAREYVRYVADVVHMERERCAGSEALSATVARQLYKLMAYKDEYEVARLSLSPAVVAAVTAEFGEGARIAYRLHPPVLRALGLKRKLVLGPWFRPVYRILVAARRLRGTRADLFGLAKVRRCERRLVVEYKETIDTVLSELSNANLSAAVEIADLPDMVRGYESIKLASVDRYRAATARAIGRFLSIGEPVPN
;
A
#
# COMPACT_ATOMS: atom_id res chain seq x y z
N MET A 1 -8.01 16.34 -15.70
CA MET A 1 -7.02 16.72 -16.73
C MET A 1 -7.38 16.25 -18.15
N VAL A 2 -7.86 15.02 -18.43
CA VAL A 2 -8.28 14.62 -19.81
C VAL A 2 -9.27 15.61 -20.41
N ARG A 3 -10.22 16.07 -19.61
CA ARG A 3 -11.18 17.08 -20.02
C ARG A 3 -10.59 18.43 -20.43
N LEU A 4 -9.43 18.82 -19.89
CA LEU A 4 -8.80 20.12 -20.20
C LEU A 4 -8.58 20.31 -21.70
N VAL A 5 -8.02 19.29 -22.38
CA VAL A 5 -7.75 19.36 -23.82
C VAL A 5 -9.04 19.34 -24.64
N LEU A 6 -10.07 18.62 -24.17
CA LEU A 6 -11.38 18.57 -24.83
C LEU A 6 -12.06 19.94 -24.76
N ASP A 7 -12.04 20.58 -23.60
CA ASP A 7 -12.60 21.92 -23.42
C ASP A 7 -11.78 22.95 -24.21
N GLN A 8 -10.45 22.84 -24.28
CA GLN A 8 -9.63 23.68 -25.16
C GLN A 8 -10.03 23.53 -26.64
N ARG A 9 -10.29 22.30 -27.12
CA ARG A 9 -10.75 22.07 -28.50
C ARG A 9 -12.16 22.62 -28.75
N ARG A 10 -13.06 22.53 -27.78
CA ARG A 10 -14.40 23.11 -27.87
C ARG A 10 -14.34 24.63 -28.01
N ASP A 11 -13.48 25.27 -27.23
CA ASP A 11 -13.33 26.72 -27.30
C ASP A 11 -12.63 27.16 -28.57
N ASP A 12 -11.60 26.45 -29.02
CA ASP A 12 -10.97 26.76 -30.31
C ASP A 12 -11.98 26.65 -31.47
N ARG A 13 -12.85 25.63 -31.46
CA ARG A 13 -13.94 25.51 -32.44
C ARG A 13 -14.95 26.65 -32.32
N ARG A 14 -15.33 27.03 -31.10
CA ARG A 14 -16.24 28.17 -30.83
C ARG A 14 -15.66 29.49 -31.34
N ASP A 15 -14.35 29.68 -31.22
CA ASP A 15 -13.63 30.86 -31.66
C ASP A 15 -13.25 30.81 -33.16
N GLY A 16 -13.73 29.80 -33.90
CA GLY A 16 -13.49 29.66 -35.34
C GLY A 16 -12.07 29.25 -35.73
N ARG A 17 -11.28 28.68 -34.82
CA ARG A 17 -9.89 28.29 -35.06
C ARG A 17 -9.82 26.85 -35.60
N SER A 18 -9.01 26.64 -36.65
CA SER A 18 -8.64 25.31 -37.14
C SER A 18 -7.45 24.78 -36.35
N THR A 19 -7.68 24.19 -35.17
CA THR A 19 -6.63 23.59 -34.34
C THR A 19 -6.79 22.07 -34.20
N ALA A 20 -5.75 21.41 -33.70
CA ALA A 20 -5.79 20.02 -33.22
C ALA A 20 -5.16 19.92 -31.82
N GLY A 21 -5.31 18.76 -31.18
CA GLY A 21 -4.67 18.45 -29.90
C GLY A 21 -3.56 17.41 -30.04
N PHE A 22 -2.49 17.52 -29.25
CA PHE A 22 -1.49 16.48 -29.12
C PHE A 22 -1.10 16.26 -27.67
N ILE A 23 -0.94 15.00 -27.25
CA ILE A 23 -0.54 14.67 -25.89
C ILE A 23 0.54 13.59 -25.94
N SER A 24 1.64 13.81 -25.22
CA SER A 24 2.68 12.81 -25.01
C SER A 24 3.35 12.99 -23.66
N GLY A 25 3.75 11.89 -23.03
CA GLY A 25 4.41 11.88 -21.73
C GLY A 25 4.71 10.45 -21.32
N TYR A 26 5.25 10.28 -20.12
CA TYR A 26 5.49 8.96 -19.54
C TYR A 26 4.80 8.82 -18.18
N GLU A 27 4.24 7.64 -17.94
CA GLU A 27 3.48 7.34 -16.74
C GLU A 27 4.35 7.43 -15.47
N GLY A 28 3.84 8.13 -14.45
CA GLY A 28 4.51 8.23 -13.16
C GLY A 28 3.62 8.87 -12.10
N SER A 29 3.59 8.31 -10.89
CA SER A 29 2.85 8.92 -9.77
C SER A 29 3.43 10.31 -9.46
N PRO A 30 2.58 11.34 -9.25
CA PRO A 30 1.13 11.26 -9.05
C PRO A 30 0.27 11.36 -10.34
N LEU A 31 0.87 11.51 -11.52
CA LEU A 31 0.12 11.64 -12.79
C LEU A 31 -0.21 10.31 -13.50
N ALA A 32 0.14 9.16 -12.92
CA ALA A 32 -0.02 7.84 -13.54
C ALA A 32 -1.46 7.52 -14.01
N GLY A 33 -2.48 8.11 -13.37
CA GLY A 33 -3.88 7.93 -13.78
C GLY A 33 -4.23 8.64 -15.11
N TYR A 34 -3.44 9.62 -15.54
CA TYR A 34 -3.75 10.43 -16.71
C TYR A 34 -3.74 9.61 -18.01
N ASP A 35 -2.67 8.84 -18.25
CA ASP A 35 -2.52 7.93 -19.39
C ASP A 35 -3.65 6.90 -19.45
N THR A 36 -3.98 6.31 -18.30
CA THR A 36 -5.04 5.31 -18.19
C THR A 36 -6.38 5.89 -18.64
N GLU A 37 -6.68 7.13 -18.24
CA GLU A 37 -7.91 7.80 -18.67
C GLU A 37 -7.86 8.29 -20.12
N LEU A 38 -6.70 8.68 -20.65
CA LEU A 38 -6.53 9.01 -22.07
C LEU A 38 -6.82 7.78 -22.95
N ILE A 39 -6.25 6.62 -22.60
CA ILE A 39 -6.48 5.35 -23.31
C ILE A 39 -7.95 4.93 -23.20
N ARG A 40 -8.55 5.02 -22.01
CA ARG A 40 -9.96 4.66 -21.80
C ARG A 40 -10.90 5.50 -22.65
N ASN A 41 -10.55 6.78 -22.89
CA ASN A 41 -11.37 7.73 -23.61
C ASN A 41 -10.87 8.00 -25.05
N SER A 42 -10.11 7.08 -25.66
CA SER A 42 -9.49 7.29 -26.98
C SER A 42 -10.49 7.69 -28.07
N ALA A 43 -11.68 7.06 -28.09
CA ALA A 43 -12.73 7.40 -29.05
C ALA A 43 -13.20 8.86 -28.94
N LEU A 44 -13.27 9.40 -27.72
CA LEU A 44 -13.62 10.80 -27.48
C LEU A 44 -12.48 11.74 -27.88
N LEU A 45 -11.22 11.32 -27.73
CA LEU A 45 -10.07 12.07 -28.22
C LEU A 45 -10.07 12.17 -29.75
N ASP A 46 -10.36 11.06 -30.44
CA ASP A 46 -10.43 10.99 -31.91
C ASP A 46 -11.54 11.92 -32.45
N GLU A 47 -12.72 11.94 -31.84
CA GLU A 47 -13.84 12.84 -32.19
C GLU A 47 -13.44 14.33 -32.14
N HIS A 48 -12.53 14.68 -31.22
CA HIS A 48 -12.05 16.03 -31.02
C HIS A 48 -10.71 16.32 -31.71
N GLU A 49 -10.22 15.43 -32.57
CA GLU A 49 -8.93 15.54 -33.29
C GLU A 49 -7.76 15.74 -32.31
N ILE A 50 -7.75 14.94 -31.25
CA ILE A 50 -6.70 14.94 -30.24
C ILE A 50 -5.90 13.65 -30.38
N VAL A 51 -4.63 13.78 -30.76
CA VAL A 51 -3.72 12.65 -30.93
C VAL A 51 -2.98 12.41 -29.62
N PHE A 52 -3.18 11.25 -29.02
CA PHE A 52 -2.39 10.79 -27.89
C PHE A 52 -1.34 9.78 -28.35
N VAL A 53 -0.07 10.08 -28.10
CA VAL A 53 1.06 9.15 -28.33
C VAL A 53 1.82 9.00 -27.01
N PRO A 54 1.69 7.87 -26.31
CA PRO A 54 2.45 7.65 -25.09
C PRO A 54 3.94 7.62 -25.41
N GLY A 55 4.75 8.29 -24.59
CA GLY A 55 6.20 8.33 -24.73
C GLY A 55 6.84 7.03 -24.26
N VAL A 56 7.99 6.69 -24.83
CA VAL A 56 8.84 5.61 -24.28
C VAL A 56 9.53 6.07 -23.00
N ASN A 57 9.92 7.35 -22.95
CA ASN A 57 10.39 8.06 -21.77
C ASN A 57 10.00 9.54 -21.90
N GLU A 58 10.25 10.31 -20.85
CA GLU A 58 9.84 11.72 -20.73
C GLU A 58 10.55 12.65 -21.73
N GLU A 59 11.82 12.37 -22.02
CA GLU A 59 12.68 13.14 -22.91
C GLU A 59 12.21 13.04 -24.38
N LEU A 60 11.92 11.82 -24.84
CA LEU A 60 11.40 11.58 -26.18
C LEU A 60 9.97 12.10 -26.32
N ALA A 61 9.16 12.04 -25.27
CA ALA A 61 7.85 12.67 -25.24
C ALA A 61 7.93 14.20 -25.38
N ALA A 62 8.88 14.84 -24.68
CA ALA A 62 9.11 16.29 -24.82
C ALA A 62 9.49 16.67 -26.25
N THR A 63 10.37 15.87 -26.87
CA THR A 63 10.78 16.04 -28.27
C THR A 63 9.59 15.86 -29.23
N ALA A 64 8.70 14.89 -28.97
CA ALA A 64 7.49 14.71 -29.78
C ALA A 64 6.54 15.91 -29.67
N VAL A 65 6.36 16.46 -28.47
CA VAL A 65 5.56 17.68 -28.23
C VAL A 65 6.18 18.88 -28.94
N GLN A 66 7.50 19.06 -28.88
CA GLN A 66 8.23 20.09 -29.63
C GLN A 66 7.97 19.97 -31.14
N GLY A 67 7.97 18.75 -31.68
CA GLY A 67 7.67 18.46 -33.08
C GLY A 67 6.32 19.01 -33.55
N THR A 68 5.31 19.06 -32.68
CA THR A 68 4.00 19.64 -33.03
C THR A 68 4.06 21.14 -33.34
N GLN A 69 4.94 21.87 -32.67
CA GLN A 69 5.11 23.30 -32.88
C GLN A 69 5.93 23.55 -34.15
N MET A 70 6.94 22.71 -34.40
CA MET A 70 7.70 22.72 -35.66
C MET A 70 6.84 22.36 -36.87
N ALA A 71 5.89 21.43 -36.74
CA ALA A 71 4.97 21.07 -37.82
C ALA A 71 4.19 22.29 -38.35
N MET A 72 3.92 23.28 -37.51
CA MET A 72 3.20 24.49 -37.92
C MET A 72 4.05 25.44 -38.79
N THR A 73 5.36 25.21 -38.87
CA THR A 73 6.28 25.91 -39.77
C THR A 73 6.37 25.26 -41.16
N GLN A 74 5.79 24.06 -41.33
CA GLN A 74 5.84 23.33 -42.59
C GLN A 74 4.74 23.80 -43.56
N PRO A 75 5.00 23.81 -44.88
CA PRO A 75 4.06 24.32 -45.88
C PRO A 75 2.83 23.43 -46.07
N ASP A 76 2.92 22.14 -45.72
CA ASP A 76 1.89 21.11 -45.88
C ASP A 76 1.09 20.85 -44.59
N ARG A 77 1.13 21.78 -43.62
CA ARG A 77 0.33 21.69 -42.39
C ARG A 77 -1.18 21.58 -42.70
N ARG A 78 -1.88 20.72 -41.97
CA ARG A 78 -3.33 20.47 -42.15
C ARG A 78 -4.24 21.34 -41.29
N VAL A 79 -3.69 21.93 -40.23
CA VAL A 79 -4.38 22.80 -39.26
C VAL A 79 -3.50 24.01 -39.00
N ASP A 80 -4.09 25.08 -38.47
CA ASP A 80 -3.39 26.34 -38.20
C ASP A 80 -2.58 26.31 -36.91
N GLY A 81 -2.90 25.39 -35.99
CA GLY A 81 -2.20 25.25 -34.72
C GLY A 81 -2.44 23.91 -34.03
N VAL A 82 -1.48 23.47 -33.22
CA VAL A 82 -1.62 22.30 -32.36
C VAL A 82 -1.41 22.72 -30.91
N ALA A 83 -2.46 22.60 -30.09
CA ALA A 83 -2.34 22.73 -28.64
C ALA A 83 -1.79 21.41 -28.09
N ALA A 84 -0.59 21.45 -27.51
CA ALA A 84 0.10 20.25 -27.09
C ALA A 84 0.31 20.19 -25.57
N ILE A 85 0.24 18.98 -25.02
CA ILE A 85 0.49 18.72 -23.60
C ILE A 85 1.63 17.73 -23.46
N TRP A 86 2.66 18.13 -22.71
CA TRP A 86 3.66 17.22 -22.16
C TRP A 86 3.29 16.87 -20.72
N TYR A 87 3.54 15.63 -20.27
CA TYR A 87 3.42 15.30 -18.86
C TYR A 87 4.53 14.36 -18.37
N GLY A 88 4.92 14.54 -17.11
CA GLY A 88 5.90 13.71 -16.43
C GLY A 88 5.98 14.04 -14.94
N LYS A 89 6.51 13.12 -14.13
CA LYS A 89 6.84 13.40 -12.72
C LYS A 89 8.16 14.18 -12.59
N SER A 90 8.47 14.71 -11.41
CA SER A 90 9.71 15.47 -11.13
C SER A 90 11.00 14.80 -11.65
N PRO A 91 11.33 13.53 -11.31
CA PRO A 91 12.48 12.84 -11.92
C PRO A 91 12.43 12.71 -13.45
N GLY A 92 11.23 12.66 -14.02
CA GLY A 92 11.01 12.66 -15.46
C GLY A 92 11.29 14.03 -16.08
N LEU A 93 10.96 15.13 -15.38
CA LEU A 93 11.40 16.48 -15.73
C LEU A 93 12.92 16.60 -15.65
N ASP A 94 13.56 16.10 -14.58
CA ASP A 94 15.02 16.10 -14.46
C ASP A 94 15.68 15.43 -15.66
N ARG A 95 15.11 14.29 -16.11
CA ARG A 95 15.56 13.58 -17.30
C ARG A 95 15.29 14.34 -18.60
N ALA A 96 14.13 14.98 -18.73
CA ALA A 96 13.70 15.66 -19.95
C ALA A 96 14.18 17.12 -20.06
N ALA A 97 14.92 17.63 -19.06
CA ALA A 97 15.29 19.02 -18.94
C ALA A 97 16.00 19.56 -20.19
N ASP A 98 16.90 18.77 -20.81
CA ASP A 98 17.60 19.19 -22.02
C ASP A 98 16.64 19.35 -23.21
N ALA A 99 15.77 18.36 -23.44
CA ALA A 99 14.76 18.42 -24.51
C ALA A 99 13.80 19.60 -24.32
N ILE A 100 13.36 19.86 -23.07
CA ILE A 100 12.49 21.00 -22.75
C ILE A 100 13.22 22.33 -22.92
N ARG A 101 14.51 22.42 -22.56
CA ARG A 101 15.32 23.64 -22.76
C ARG A 101 15.39 24.02 -24.23
N HIS A 102 15.67 23.04 -25.10
CA HIS A 102 15.65 23.24 -26.54
C HIS A 102 14.26 23.65 -27.02
N ALA A 103 13.22 22.95 -26.60
CA ALA A 103 11.85 23.22 -27.02
C ALA A 103 11.36 24.61 -26.60
N ASN A 104 11.67 25.07 -25.39
CA ASN A 104 11.27 26.38 -24.92
C ASN A 104 12.06 27.51 -25.62
N LEU A 105 13.35 27.31 -25.92
CA LEU A 105 14.12 28.26 -26.73
C LEU A 105 13.53 28.40 -28.13
N MET A 106 13.26 27.29 -28.82
CA MET A 106 12.59 27.28 -30.13
C MET A 106 11.19 27.90 -30.08
N GLY A 107 10.51 27.76 -28.94
CA GLY A 107 9.21 28.34 -28.60
C GLY A 107 8.01 27.67 -29.27
N THR A 108 6.84 28.28 -29.08
CA THR A 108 5.54 27.72 -29.47
C THR A 108 4.86 28.54 -30.56
N HIS A 109 3.99 27.88 -31.34
CA HIS A 109 3.25 28.53 -32.40
C HIS A 109 2.08 29.34 -31.81
N PRO A 110 1.80 30.57 -32.30
CA PRO A 110 0.77 31.46 -31.75
C PRO A 110 -0.68 30.96 -31.86
N GLN A 111 -0.95 29.97 -32.71
CA GLN A 111 -2.26 29.30 -32.77
C GLN A 111 -2.24 27.92 -32.08
N GLY A 112 -1.07 27.45 -31.67
CA GLY A 112 -0.86 26.18 -30.99
C GLY A 112 -0.77 26.37 -29.48
N GLY A 113 0.45 26.38 -28.96
CA GLY A 113 0.75 26.51 -27.53
C GLY A 113 1.05 25.17 -26.88
N VAL A 114 1.86 25.19 -25.81
CA VAL A 114 2.30 24.01 -25.08
C VAL A 114 2.12 24.19 -23.58
N LEU A 115 1.51 23.18 -22.96
CA LEU A 115 1.37 23.06 -21.51
C LEU A 115 2.17 21.84 -21.01
N ALA A 116 3.11 22.05 -20.10
CA ALA A 116 3.86 21.00 -19.43
C ALA A 116 3.24 20.71 -18.06
N LEU A 117 2.62 19.54 -17.89
CA LEU A 117 2.08 19.04 -16.63
C LEU A 117 3.19 18.34 -15.84
N VAL A 118 3.61 18.93 -14.72
CA VAL A 118 4.71 18.39 -13.91
C VAL A 118 4.16 17.85 -12.59
N GLY A 119 4.27 16.54 -12.40
CA GLY A 119 3.82 15.84 -11.18
C GLY A 119 4.85 15.89 -10.07
N ASP A 120 4.56 16.60 -8.99
CA ASP A 120 5.44 16.70 -7.82
C ASP A 120 4.97 15.85 -6.64
N ASP A 121 5.94 15.21 -5.97
CA ASP A 121 5.76 14.41 -4.75
C ASP A 121 6.75 14.90 -3.67
N PRO A 122 6.40 15.99 -2.96
CA PRO A 122 7.29 16.62 -1.99
C PRO A 122 7.64 15.71 -0.81
N ALA A 123 6.78 14.75 -0.47
CA ALA A 123 7.00 13.81 0.62
C ALA A 123 7.75 12.53 0.19
N ALA A 124 8.00 12.33 -1.10
CA ALA A 124 8.48 11.06 -1.67
C ALA A 124 7.60 9.86 -1.26
N LYS A 125 6.28 10.05 -1.21
CA LYS A 125 5.32 9.00 -0.80
C LYS A 125 5.28 7.84 -1.80
N SER A 126 5.46 8.14 -3.08
CA SER A 126 5.48 7.18 -4.19
C SER A 126 6.70 7.33 -5.09
N SER A 127 7.67 8.14 -4.67
CA SER A 127 8.91 8.44 -5.38
C SER A 127 10.15 7.96 -4.63
N SER A 128 11.24 7.68 -5.37
CA SER A 128 12.53 7.31 -4.77
C SER A 128 13.21 8.48 -4.06
N VAL A 129 12.92 9.71 -4.49
CA VAL A 129 13.42 10.96 -3.91
C VAL A 129 12.30 12.00 -3.83
N PRO A 130 12.33 12.92 -2.85
CA PRO A 130 11.40 14.04 -2.79
C PRO A 130 11.51 14.95 -4.02
N GLY A 131 10.38 15.27 -4.65
CA GLY A 131 10.33 16.07 -5.87
C GLY A 131 9.79 17.48 -5.64
N ALA A 132 10.49 18.49 -6.17
CA ALA A 132 10.07 19.90 -6.18
C ALA A 132 10.67 20.63 -7.38
N SER A 133 9.83 20.86 -8.38
CA SER A 133 10.26 21.18 -9.74
C SER A 133 10.42 22.68 -10.02
N GLU A 134 9.91 23.54 -9.14
CA GLU A 134 9.76 24.98 -9.43
C GLU A 134 11.06 25.71 -9.79
N LEU A 135 12.18 25.35 -9.15
CA LEU A 135 13.48 25.97 -9.45
C LEU A 135 14.04 25.53 -10.80
N LEU A 136 13.87 24.25 -11.17
CA LEU A 136 14.30 23.76 -12.48
C LEU A 136 13.42 24.33 -13.59
N LEU A 137 12.11 24.44 -13.37
CA LEU A 137 11.20 25.06 -14.33
C LEU A 137 11.52 26.54 -14.57
N ALA A 138 11.85 27.28 -13.51
CA ALA A 138 12.30 28.66 -13.62
C ALA A 138 13.63 28.77 -14.39
N ASP A 139 14.60 27.88 -14.13
CA ASP A 139 15.87 27.82 -14.88
C ASP A 139 15.68 27.50 -16.37
N LEU A 140 14.66 26.70 -16.71
CA LEU A 140 14.28 26.42 -18.10
C LEU A 140 13.54 27.60 -18.77
N GLY A 141 13.18 28.64 -18.01
CA GLY A 141 12.46 29.83 -18.46
C GLY A 141 10.98 29.57 -18.76
N LEU A 142 10.34 28.61 -18.08
CA LEU A 142 8.92 28.30 -18.24
C LEU A 142 8.11 29.09 -17.21
N PRO A 143 7.06 29.85 -17.58
CA PRO A 143 6.09 30.34 -16.63
C PRO A 143 5.44 29.18 -15.88
N ILE A 144 5.22 29.32 -14.57
CA ILE A 144 4.79 28.23 -13.68
C ILE A 144 3.45 28.60 -13.06
N LEU A 145 2.42 27.86 -13.44
CA LEU A 145 1.10 27.88 -12.82
C LEU A 145 1.05 26.83 -11.70
N TYR A 146 0.52 27.19 -10.54
CA TYR A 146 0.44 26.29 -9.39
C TYR A 146 -0.99 26.19 -8.85
N PRO A 147 -1.81 25.24 -9.35
CA PRO A 147 -3.17 25.03 -8.89
C PRO A 147 -3.24 24.52 -7.46
N SER A 148 -4.23 24.98 -6.70
CA SER A 148 -4.52 24.52 -5.34
C SER A 148 -5.44 23.30 -5.27
N ASP A 149 -6.23 23.07 -6.31
CA ASP A 149 -7.27 22.03 -6.36
C ASP A 149 -7.61 21.63 -7.81
N PRO A 150 -8.45 20.59 -8.01
CA PRO A 150 -8.84 20.14 -9.35
C PRO A 150 -9.57 21.20 -10.20
N GLN A 151 -10.29 22.16 -9.60
CA GLN A 151 -10.94 23.25 -10.34
C GLN A 151 -9.87 24.15 -10.95
N GLN A 152 -8.92 24.62 -10.15
CA GLN A 152 -7.82 25.45 -10.64
C GLN A 152 -6.95 24.70 -11.65
N ALA A 153 -6.78 23.38 -11.55
CA ALA A 153 -6.06 22.62 -12.55
C ALA A 153 -6.74 22.68 -13.94
N LEU A 154 -8.08 22.74 -14.00
CA LEU A 154 -8.81 22.97 -15.25
C LEU A 154 -8.66 24.43 -15.70
N ASP A 155 -8.86 25.38 -14.78
CA ASP A 155 -8.87 26.80 -15.11
C ASP A 155 -7.47 27.29 -15.56
N PHE A 156 -6.44 26.99 -14.78
CA PHE A 156 -5.05 27.32 -15.09
C PHE A 156 -4.53 26.55 -16.29
N GLY A 157 -5.00 25.33 -16.56
CA GLY A 157 -4.65 24.63 -17.78
C GLY A 157 -5.06 25.40 -19.04
N ARG A 158 -6.26 25.99 -19.04
CA ARG A 158 -6.76 26.84 -20.14
C ARG A 158 -5.98 28.14 -20.25
N HIS A 159 -5.68 28.78 -19.11
CA HIS A 159 -4.82 29.96 -19.10
C HIS A 159 -3.39 29.65 -19.57
N GLY A 160 -2.84 28.48 -19.26
CA GLY A 160 -1.48 28.10 -19.64
C GLY A 160 -1.32 27.92 -21.15
N ILE A 161 -2.28 27.28 -21.82
CA ILE A 161 -2.27 27.16 -23.29
C ILE A 161 -2.38 28.55 -23.94
N ALA A 162 -3.29 29.41 -23.44
CA ALA A 162 -3.44 30.76 -23.96
C ALA A 162 -2.21 31.65 -23.72
N MET A 163 -1.60 31.58 -22.53
CA MET A 163 -0.35 32.27 -22.21
C MET A 163 0.80 31.78 -23.10
N SER A 164 0.88 30.47 -23.36
CA SER A 164 1.85 29.90 -24.28
C SER A 164 1.69 30.47 -25.70
N ARG A 165 0.46 30.60 -26.20
CA ARG A 165 0.16 31.17 -27.53
C ARG A 165 0.67 32.60 -27.68
N CYS A 166 0.51 33.47 -26.69
CA CYS A 166 0.91 34.87 -26.82
C CYS A 166 2.40 35.12 -26.50
N SER A 167 2.96 34.42 -25.50
CA SER A 167 4.37 34.57 -25.11
C SER A 167 5.32 33.78 -26.02
N GLY A 168 4.82 32.77 -26.73
CA GLY A 168 5.65 31.81 -27.44
C GLY A 168 6.43 30.88 -26.50
N LEU A 169 6.25 30.93 -25.18
CA LEU A 169 6.91 30.05 -24.21
C LEU A 169 6.14 28.76 -24.01
N TRP A 170 6.83 27.69 -23.62
CA TRP A 170 6.16 26.59 -22.93
C TRP A 170 5.71 27.08 -21.57
N VAL A 171 4.51 26.70 -21.13
CA VAL A 171 4.01 27.03 -19.78
C VAL A 171 3.93 25.75 -18.97
N ALA A 172 4.46 25.77 -17.75
CA ALA A 172 4.38 24.65 -16.83
C ALA A 172 3.18 24.80 -15.89
N MET A 173 2.55 23.68 -15.57
CA MET A 173 1.61 23.58 -14.45
C MET A 173 2.14 22.55 -13.46
N LYS A 174 2.55 23.01 -12.28
CA LYS A 174 3.01 22.18 -11.18
C LYS A 174 1.81 21.53 -10.49
N VAL A 175 1.67 20.22 -10.60
CA VAL A 175 0.59 19.45 -9.99
C VAL A 175 1.17 18.57 -8.87
N VAL A 176 0.93 18.97 -7.63
CA VAL A 176 1.38 18.19 -6.47
C VAL A 176 0.43 17.01 -6.21
N THR A 177 0.95 15.99 -5.51
CA THR A 177 0.24 14.74 -5.20
C THR A 177 -1.18 14.97 -4.66
N ASN A 178 -1.40 15.93 -3.76
CA ASN A 178 -2.72 16.17 -3.18
C ASN A 178 -3.76 16.74 -4.17
N VAL A 179 -3.31 17.36 -5.25
CA VAL A 179 -4.17 17.86 -6.33
C VAL A 179 -4.41 16.76 -7.38
N ALA A 180 -3.38 15.97 -7.69
CA ALA A 180 -3.45 14.89 -8.68
C ALA A 180 -4.25 13.67 -8.17
N ASP A 181 -4.03 13.25 -6.93
CA ASP A 181 -4.76 12.15 -6.26
C ASP A 181 -6.06 12.65 -5.59
N GLY A 182 -6.30 13.96 -5.62
CA GLY A 182 -7.50 14.59 -5.07
C GLY A 182 -8.65 14.60 -6.07
N SER A 183 -9.88 14.45 -5.58
CA SER A 183 -11.10 14.66 -6.38
C SER A 183 -12.01 15.67 -5.71
N GLY A 184 -12.83 16.37 -6.49
CA GLY A 184 -13.84 17.25 -5.92
C GLY A 184 -14.91 17.66 -6.91
N THR A 185 -15.97 18.28 -6.40
CA THR A 185 -17.01 18.91 -7.23
C THR A 185 -16.40 20.09 -7.98
N VAL A 186 -16.61 20.16 -9.29
CA VAL A 186 -16.08 21.22 -10.16
C VAL A 186 -17.21 21.89 -10.94
N GLU A 187 -17.07 23.19 -11.18
CA GLU A 187 -17.91 23.98 -12.07
C GLU A 187 -17.38 23.89 -13.51
N LEU A 188 -18.29 23.57 -14.42
CA LEU A 188 -17.97 23.19 -15.79
C LEU A 188 -18.59 24.15 -16.82
N ASN A 189 -18.95 25.36 -16.38
CA ASN A 189 -19.50 26.39 -17.24
C ASN A 189 -18.48 26.76 -18.34
N PRO A 190 -18.83 26.67 -19.64
CA PRO A 190 -17.94 27.01 -20.76
C PRO A 190 -17.44 28.45 -20.79
N ASP A 191 -18.06 29.35 -20.02
CA ASP A 191 -17.69 30.77 -19.96
C ASP A 191 -16.88 31.13 -18.73
N ARG A 192 -16.58 30.16 -17.86
CA ARG A 192 -15.81 30.36 -16.63
C ARG A 192 -14.41 30.94 -16.91
N VAL A 193 -13.76 30.47 -17.97
CA VAL A 193 -12.42 30.91 -18.36
C VAL A 193 -12.46 31.51 -19.75
N ARG A 194 -12.26 32.83 -19.83
CA ARG A 194 -12.13 33.58 -21.09
C ARG A 194 -10.81 34.35 -21.08
N PRO A 195 -9.72 33.74 -21.60
CA PRO A 195 -8.41 34.37 -21.63
C PRO A 195 -8.40 35.71 -22.36
N ALA A 196 -7.89 36.74 -21.70
CA ALA A 196 -7.57 38.02 -22.32
C ALA A 196 -6.09 38.06 -22.71
N PHE A 197 -5.78 38.67 -23.85
CA PHE A 197 -4.42 38.73 -24.38
C PHE A 197 -3.84 40.14 -24.19
N PRO A 198 -2.62 40.27 -23.62
CA PRO A 198 -1.98 41.57 -23.45
C PRO A 198 -1.50 42.14 -24.78
N GLU A 199 -1.29 43.45 -24.84
CA GLU A 199 -0.56 44.08 -25.94
C GLU A 199 0.90 43.60 -25.95
N THR A 200 1.38 43.20 -27.12
CA THR A 200 2.72 42.62 -27.30
C THR A 200 3.72 43.59 -27.93
N LYS A 201 3.52 44.90 -27.81
CA LYS A 201 4.43 45.89 -28.43
C LYS A 201 5.79 45.98 -27.74
N ILE A 202 6.86 46.02 -28.53
CA ILE A 202 8.25 46.36 -28.16
C ILE A 202 8.65 47.61 -28.93
N ASP A 203 9.07 48.68 -28.23
CA ASP A 203 9.55 49.91 -28.85
C ASP A 203 8.60 50.50 -29.93
N GLY A 204 7.30 50.21 -29.84
CA GLY A 204 6.26 50.62 -30.79
C GLY A 204 5.83 49.56 -31.81
N GLU A 205 6.59 48.47 -31.97
CA GLU A 205 6.35 47.39 -32.94
C GLU A 205 5.69 46.16 -32.30
N ASP A 206 4.78 45.49 -33.00
CA ASP A 206 4.13 44.27 -32.49
C ASP A 206 5.12 43.10 -32.44
N TYR A 207 5.30 42.50 -31.25
CA TYR A 207 6.07 41.28 -31.11
C TYR A 207 5.19 40.04 -31.28
N ARG A 208 5.68 39.10 -32.09
CA ARG A 208 5.12 37.76 -32.23
C ARG A 208 6.25 36.76 -32.39
N HIS A 209 6.31 35.79 -31.48
CA HIS A 209 7.32 34.73 -31.57
C HIS A 209 7.14 33.90 -32.85
N THR A 210 8.25 33.57 -33.50
CA THR A 210 8.29 32.68 -34.66
C THR A 210 9.09 31.44 -34.29
N VAL A 211 8.45 30.28 -34.37
CA VAL A 211 9.09 28.99 -34.06
C VAL A 211 10.24 28.74 -35.05
N THR A 212 11.42 28.40 -34.53
CA THR A 212 12.59 28.08 -35.35
C THR A 212 13.46 27.04 -34.65
N ALA A 213 13.98 26.08 -35.42
CA ALA A 213 14.95 25.10 -34.95
C ALA A 213 16.40 25.46 -35.33
N HIS A 214 16.63 26.68 -35.83
CA HIS A 214 17.97 27.18 -36.16
C HIS A 214 18.72 27.60 -34.88
N MET A 215 19.28 26.61 -34.17
CA MET A 215 19.95 26.76 -32.87
C MET A 215 21.44 27.15 -32.99
N LEU A 216 21.77 28.02 -33.93
CA LEU A 216 23.14 28.52 -34.16
C LEU A 216 23.17 30.05 -34.09
N GLN A 217 24.35 30.62 -33.82
CA GLN A 217 24.50 32.07 -33.84
C GLN A 217 24.33 32.62 -35.27
N PRO A 218 23.72 33.81 -35.45
CA PRO A 218 23.25 34.74 -34.41
C PRO A 218 21.83 34.46 -33.87
N THR A 219 21.09 33.51 -34.46
CA THR A 219 19.70 33.20 -34.08
C THR A 219 19.58 32.75 -32.63
N LEU A 220 20.50 31.90 -32.17
CA LEU A 220 20.50 31.40 -30.79
C LEU A 220 20.54 32.53 -29.76
N GLY A 221 21.43 33.51 -29.91
CA GLY A 221 21.50 34.66 -29.00
C GLY A 221 20.26 35.56 -29.05
N ALA A 222 19.52 35.60 -30.16
CA ALA A 222 18.23 36.28 -30.22
C ALA A 222 17.11 35.49 -29.50
N LEU A 223 17.09 34.16 -29.64
CA LEU A 223 16.13 33.30 -28.94
C LEU A 223 16.31 33.41 -27.42
N GLU A 224 17.55 33.33 -26.93
CA GLU A 224 17.87 33.48 -25.51
C GLU A 224 17.44 34.85 -24.99
N ARG A 225 17.85 35.95 -25.64
CA ARG A 225 17.44 37.31 -25.26
C ARG A 225 15.92 37.49 -25.26
N SER A 226 15.22 36.92 -26.25
CA SER A 226 13.76 37.04 -26.30
C SER A 226 13.08 36.22 -25.21
N ARG A 227 13.59 35.02 -24.88
CA ARG A 227 13.08 34.17 -23.80
C ARG A 227 13.20 34.91 -22.46
N ASP A 228 14.40 35.36 -22.12
CA ASP A 228 14.69 35.97 -20.82
C ASP A 228 14.19 37.43 -20.70
N GLY A 229 13.93 38.07 -21.83
CA GLY A 229 13.34 39.40 -21.90
C GLY A 229 11.84 39.36 -22.21
N ILE A 230 11.48 39.74 -23.45
CA ILE A 230 10.10 40.08 -23.80
C ILE A 230 9.11 38.93 -23.60
N ARG A 231 9.49 37.67 -23.86
CA ARG A 231 8.55 36.54 -23.81
C ARG A 231 8.08 36.29 -22.37
N LEU A 232 8.99 36.32 -21.39
CA LEU A 232 8.63 36.26 -19.97
C LEU A 232 7.85 37.50 -19.51
N GLU A 233 8.16 38.67 -20.05
CA GLU A 233 7.41 39.89 -19.76
C GLU A 233 5.96 39.83 -20.30
N ILE A 234 5.74 39.25 -21.48
CA ILE A 234 4.39 38.98 -22.00
C ILE A 234 3.64 38.03 -21.06
N ALA A 235 4.31 37.01 -20.51
CA ALA A 235 3.71 36.12 -19.53
C ALA A 235 3.32 36.85 -18.24
N ARG A 236 4.15 37.78 -17.73
CA ARG A 236 3.80 38.66 -16.60
C ARG A 236 2.59 39.53 -16.89
N LYS A 237 2.57 40.23 -18.03
CA LYS A 237 1.44 41.07 -18.46
C LYS A 237 0.16 40.25 -18.63
N TYR A 238 0.26 39.03 -19.16
CA TYR A 238 -0.87 38.12 -19.27
C TYR A 238 -1.41 37.76 -17.89
N ALA A 239 -0.54 37.45 -16.92
CA ALA A 239 -0.97 37.12 -15.56
C ALA A 239 -1.66 38.29 -14.85
N ALA A 240 -1.16 39.51 -15.04
CA ALA A 240 -1.78 40.73 -14.53
C ALA A 240 -3.18 40.94 -15.14
N LEU A 241 -3.28 40.89 -16.47
CA LEU A 241 -4.53 41.13 -17.21
C LEU A 241 -5.63 40.12 -16.85
N ASN A 242 -5.25 38.86 -16.62
CA ASN A 242 -6.19 37.78 -16.30
C ASN A 242 -6.39 37.58 -14.78
N GLY A 243 -5.79 38.41 -13.94
CA GLY A 243 -5.95 38.32 -12.48
C GLY A 243 -5.58 36.95 -11.90
N LEU A 244 -4.49 36.33 -12.40
CA LEU A 244 -4.06 34.99 -11.96
C LEU A 244 -3.59 34.98 -10.50
N ASN A 245 -3.09 36.11 -10.03
CA ASN A 245 -2.66 36.35 -8.65
C ASN A 245 -3.69 37.23 -7.96
N GLN A 246 -4.13 36.88 -6.74
CA GLN A 246 -5.27 37.52 -6.10
C GLN A 246 -5.02 37.77 -4.61
N ILE A 247 -5.30 39.00 -4.17
CA ILE A 247 -5.37 39.34 -2.75
C ILE A 247 -6.73 38.85 -2.24
N THR A 248 -6.75 37.69 -1.59
CA THR A 248 -7.99 37.00 -1.20
C THR A 248 -8.56 37.46 0.13
N LYS A 249 -7.75 38.14 0.94
CA LYS A 249 -8.15 38.70 2.23
C LYS A 249 -7.42 40.02 2.44
N GLN A 250 -8.17 41.07 2.78
CA GLN A 250 -7.64 42.40 3.06
C GLN A 250 -8.61 43.16 3.98
N ALA A 251 -8.07 43.84 4.98
CA ALA A 251 -8.77 44.77 5.84
C ALA A 251 -7.97 46.08 6.03
N PRO A 252 -8.64 47.21 6.35
CA PRO A 252 -7.95 48.44 6.73
C PRO A 252 -7.08 48.22 7.97
N GLY A 253 -5.82 48.65 7.91
CA GLY A 253 -4.88 48.54 9.04
C GLY A 253 -4.16 47.19 9.18
N ASP A 254 -4.28 46.28 8.22
CA ASP A 254 -3.44 45.08 8.18
C ASP A 254 -1.95 45.47 8.15
N ARG A 255 -1.17 44.95 9.09
CA ARG A 255 0.29 45.19 9.19
C ARG A 255 1.12 44.00 8.71
N VAL A 256 0.50 42.80 8.67
CA VAL A 256 1.15 41.54 8.30
C VAL A 256 0.49 41.00 7.03
N GLY A 257 1.30 40.76 6.00
CA GLY A 257 0.90 40.03 4.81
C GLY A 257 1.37 38.58 4.85
N ILE A 258 0.57 37.66 4.33
CA ILE A 258 0.95 36.26 4.13
C ILE A 258 0.77 35.88 2.67
N VAL A 259 1.78 35.25 2.07
CA VAL A 259 1.80 34.84 0.66
C VAL A 259 1.91 33.32 0.58
N ALA A 260 1.04 32.70 -0.22
CA ALA A 260 1.10 31.26 -0.49
C ALA A 260 0.60 30.95 -1.92
N ALA A 261 0.93 29.76 -2.41
CA ALA A 261 0.56 29.31 -3.74
C ALA A 261 0.11 27.84 -3.74
N GLY A 262 -0.66 27.45 -4.74
CA GLY A 262 -1.11 26.07 -4.95
C GLY A 262 -1.72 25.43 -3.71
N LYS A 263 -1.41 24.16 -3.47
CA LYS A 263 -1.96 23.39 -2.32
C LYS A 263 -1.70 24.09 -0.99
N THR A 264 -0.50 24.64 -0.81
CA THR A 264 -0.07 25.36 0.40
C THR A 264 -0.96 26.54 0.75
N TYR A 265 -1.61 27.19 -0.24
CA TYR A 265 -2.59 28.24 0.03
C TYR A 265 -3.81 27.72 0.80
N LEU A 266 -4.33 26.54 0.45
CA LEU A 266 -5.49 25.98 1.14
C LEU A 266 -5.11 25.54 2.57
N ASP A 267 -3.93 24.94 2.74
CA ASP A 267 -3.41 24.60 4.08
C ASP A 267 -3.24 25.86 4.94
N LEU A 268 -2.76 26.97 4.36
CA LEU A 268 -2.67 28.26 5.03
C LEU A 268 -4.05 28.78 5.47
N VAL A 269 -5.04 28.78 4.57
CA VAL A 269 -6.40 29.24 4.90
C VAL A 269 -6.98 28.42 6.05
N GLN A 270 -6.76 27.11 6.05
CA GLN A 270 -7.20 26.24 7.14
C GLN A 270 -6.41 26.53 8.44
N ALA A 271 -5.09 26.74 8.36
CA ALA A 271 -4.25 27.06 9.50
C ALA A 271 -4.69 28.38 10.17
N LEU A 272 -4.94 29.43 9.40
CA LEU A 272 -5.44 30.71 9.90
C LEU A 272 -6.79 30.54 10.62
N ARG A 273 -7.69 29.71 10.10
CA ARG A 273 -8.96 29.39 10.76
C ARG A 273 -8.74 28.65 12.08
N THR A 274 -7.86 27.65 12.12
CA THR A 274 -7.50 26.89 13.32
C THR A 274 -6.86 27.77 14.41
N LEU A 275 -6.14 28.81 13.99
CA LEU A 275 -5.54 29.81 14.87
C LEU A 275 -6.54 30.88 15.34
N GLY A 276 -7.72 30.98 14.71
CA GLY A 276 -8.72 32.02 14.99
C GLY A 276 -8.36 33.40 14.43
N VAL A 277 -7.61 33.45 13.32
CA VAL A 277 -7.16 34.70 12.70
C VAL A 277 -8.20 35.24 11.73
N ASP A 278 -9.09 36.09 12.23
CA ASP A 278 -10.15 36.70 11.41
C ASP A 278 -9.74 38.05 10.81
N ASN A 279 -8.95 38.87 11.52
CA ASN A 279 -8.54 40.23 11.08
C ASN A 279 -7.03 40.46 11.30
N GLY A 280 -6.48 41.55 10.76
CA GLY A 280 -5.10 41.99 10.98
C GLY A 280 -4.05 41.30 10.11
N VAL A 281 -4.49 40.45 9.17
CA VAL A 281 -3.62 39.81 8.18
C VAL A 281 -4.20 39.94 6.78
N ARG A 282 -3.35 40.33 5.83
CA ARG A 282 -3.62 40.33 4.40
C ARG A 282 -3.13 39.03 3.78
N VAL A 283 -3.87 38.43 2.85
CA VAL A 283 -3.46 37.16 2.21
C VAL A 283 -3.42 37.31 0.69
N LEU A 284 -2.27 36.98 0.10
CA LEU A 284 -2.04 36.91 -1.34
C LEU A 284 -1.93 35.44 -1.78
N ARG A 285 -2.82 35.04 -2.71
CA ARG A 285 -2.73 33.78 -3.43
C ARG A 285 -2.03 34.01 -4.77
N LEU A 286 -0.90 33.35 -4.98
CA LEU A 286 -0.24 33.32 -6.28
C LEU A 286 -0.75 32.14 -7.11
N GLY A 287 -1.32 32.42 -8.28
CA GLY A 287 -1.64 31.42 -9.30
C GLY A 287 -0.48 31.17 -10.25
N MET A 288 0.34 32.20 -10.52
CA MET A 288 1.60 32.11 -11.26
C MET A 288 2.77 32.46 -10.34
N ILE A 289 3.63 31.47 -10.06
CA ILE A 289 4.76 31.61 -9.10
C ILE A 289 6.07 32.00 -9.79
N HIS A 290 6.15 31.86 -11.12
CA HIS A 290 7.27 32.33 -11.92
C HIS A 290 6.80 32.67 -13.33
N PRO A 291 7.29 33.75 -13.95
CA PRO A 291 7.91 34.89 -13.26
C PRO A 291 6.87 35.56 -12.33
N LEU A 292 7.31 36.20 -11.26
CA LEU A 292 6.38 36.96 -10.41
C LEU A 292 5.91 38.23 -11.13
N GLU A 293 4.62 38.55 -10.95
CA GLU A 293 3.99 39.75 -11.47
C GLU A 293 4.12 40.89 -10.45
N PRO A 294 4.86 41.98 -10.76
CA PRO A 294 5.27 42.97 -9.77
C PRO A 294 4.13 43.90 -9.30
N GLY A 295 3.10 44.15 -10.12
CA GLY A 295 2.02 45.07 -9.82
C GLY A 295 1.17 44.63 -8.63
N VAL A 296 0.67 43.39 -8.64
CA VAL A 296 -0.10 42.82 -7.52
C VAL A 296 0.76 42.70 -6.25
N ILE A 297 2.06 42.46 -6.39
CA ILE A 297 3.00 42.36 -5.26
C ILE A 297 3.19 43.73 -4.60
N ALA A 298 3.38 44.78 -5.41
CA ALA A 298 3.47 46.15 -4.91
C ALA A 298 2.17 46.57 -4.21
N GLN A 299 1.02 46.34 -4.85
CA GLN A 299 -0.30 46.61 -4.25
C GLN A 299 -0.51 45.84 -2.94
N PHE A 300 -0.07 44.57 -2.89
CA PHE A 300 -0.16 43.76 -1.69
C PHE A 300 0.74 44.28 -0.57
N ALA A 301 1.95 44.75 -0.89
CA ALA A 301 2.95 45.25 0.06
C ALA A 301 2.62 46.63 0.63
N GLU A 302 1.72 47.40 0.00
CA GLU A 302 1.34 48.73 0.47
C GLU A 302 0.87 48.73 1.93
N ASN A 303 1.56 49.54 2.74
CA ASN A 303 1.34 49.74 4.18
C ASN A 303 1.48 48.47 5.04
N LEU A 304 2.16 47.44 4.55
CA LEU A 304 2.57 46.31 5.37
C LEU A 304 3.93 46.59 6.02
N ASP A 305 4.10 46.12 7.24
CA ASP A 305 5.42 46.12 7.91
C ASP A 305 6.16 44.80 7.66
N TYR A 306 5.40 43.70 7.57
CA TYR A 306 5.91 42.35 7.50
C TYR A 306 5.20 41.54 6.42
N ILE A 307 5.95 40.75 5.65
CA ILE A 307 5.42 39.71 4.77
C ILE A 307 5.98 38.36 5.20
N ILE A 308 5.10 37.38 5.35
CA ILE A 308 5.45 35.99 5.63
C ILE A 308 5.15 35.15 4.39
N VAL A 309 6.16 34.49 3.85
CA VAL A 309 6.03 33.61 2.69
C VAL A 309 5.93 32.17 3.15
N VAL A 310 4.79 31.55 2.87
CA VAL A 310 4.51 30.15 3.17
C VAL A 310 4.67 29.35 1.88
N GLU A 311 5.87 28.83 1.68
CA GLU A 311 6.21 28.01 0.52
C GLU A 311 6.91 26.71 0.93
N GLU A 312 6.66 25.66 0.16
CA GLU A 312 7.22 24.33 0.41
C GLU A 312 8.65 24.22 -0.13
N LYS A 313 9.46 23.33 0.48
CA LYS A 313 10.84 23.04 0.04
C LYS A 313 11.77 24.26 -0.02
N ARG A 314 12.14 24.74 -1.20
CA ARG A 314 13.19 25.75 -1.37
C ARG A 314 12.57 27.12 -1.66
N PRO A 315 13.22 28.22 -1.24
CA PRO A 315 12.65 29.55 -1.42
C PRO A 315 12.73 29.99 -2.88
N LEU A 316 11.61 30.02 -3.58
CA LEU A 316 11.46 30.65 -4.91
C LEU A 316 10.64 31.94 -4.78
N ILE A 317 9.50 31.86 -4.09
CA ILE A 317 8.58 32.97 -3.91
C ILE A 317 9.22 34.01 -2.96
N GLU A 318 9.83 33.58 -1.85
CA GLU A 318 10.49 34.48 -0.90
C GLU A 318 11.59 35.30 -1.58
N LEU A 319 12.43 34.65 -2.38
CA LEU A 319 13.50 35.33 -3.12
C LEU A 319 12.94 36.26 -4.19
N GLY A 320 11.90 35.82 -4.92
CA GLY A 320 11.25 36.65 -5.93
C GLY A 320 10.55 37.89 -5.35
N LEU A 321 9.92 37.80 -4.18
CA LEU A 321 9.34 38.98 -3.53
C LEU A 321 10.42 39.97 -3.09
N LYS A 322 11.55 39.46 -2.56
CA LYS A 322 12.70 40.30 -2.20
C LYS A 322 13.26 41.01 -3.42
N ASP A 323 13.39 40.32 -4.55
CA ASP A 323 13.85 40.90 -5.82
C ASP A 323 12.92 42.02 -6.31
N VAL A 324 11.60 41.85 -6.20
CA VAL A 324 10.61 42.86 -6.60
C VAL A 324 10.57 44.06 -5.65
N LEU A 325 10.67 43.84 -4.33
CA LEU A 325 10.39 44.88 -3.33
C LEU A 325 11.65 45.57 -2.77
N TYR A 326 12.76 44.85 -2.57
CA TYR A 326 13.95 45.43 -1.95
C TYR A 326 14.65 46.39 -2.91
N GLY A 327 14.81 47.64 -2.47
CA GLY A 327 15.22 48.77 -3.32
C GLY A 327 14.10 49.77 -3.59
N THR A 328 12.85 49.42 -3.24
CA THR A 328 11.72 50.37 -3.24
C THR A 328 11.54 51.05 -1.87
N ALA A 329 10.90 52.22 -1.84
CA ALA A 329 10.62 52.94 -0.59
C ALA A 329 9.49 52.25 0.19
N GLY A 330 9.69 52.05 1.50
CA GLY A 330 8.68 51.43 2.36
C GLY A 330 8.53 49.92 2.20
N ALA A 331 9.55 49.24 1.64
CA ALA A 331 9.52 47.78 1.49
C ALA A 331 9.38 47.06 2.85
N PRO A 332 8.40 46.17 3.03
CA PRO A 332 8.21 45.41 4.27
C PRO A 332 9.35 44.42 4.50
N MET A 333 9.55 44.02 5.76
CA MET A 333 10.46 42.93 6.10
C MET A 333 9.86 41.60 5.65
N ILE A 334 10.65 40.77 4.96
CA ILE A 334 10.16 39.53 4.33
C ILE A 334 10.79 38.32 5.02
N TYR A 335 9.93 37.48 5.59
CA TYR A 335 10.28 36.24 6.28
C TYR A 335 9.62 35.04 5.58
N GLY A 336 10.15 33.85 5.81
CA GLY A 336 9.67 32.62 5.17
C GLY A 336 10.44 31.43 5.69
N LYS A 337 11.55 31.07 5.04
CA LYS A 337 12.42 29.99 5.52
C LYS A 337 13.10 30.32 6.84
N ARG A 338 13.37 31.61 7.07
CA ARG A 338 13.90 32.10 8.34
C ARG A 338 12.94 33.08 9.00
N ASN A 339 12.87 32.99 10.32
CA ASN A 339 12.14 33.94 11.16
C ASN A 339 12.99 35.21 11.40
N PRO A 340 12.44 36.23 12.09
CA PRO A 340 13.17 37.47 12.39
C PRO A 340 14.45 37.28 13.22
N ASP A 341 14.54 36.19 14.00
CA ASP A 341 15.69 35.88 14.85
C ASP A 341 16.77 35.06 14.11
N GLY A 342 16.56 34.81 12.81
CA GLY A 342 17.48 34.07 11.94
C GLY A 342 17.36 32.54 12.02
N ASN A 343 16.48 32.03 12.88
CA ASN A 343 16.19 30.60 13.03
C ASN A 343 15.29 30.10 11.90
N ASN A 344 15.33 28.79 11.63
CA ASN A 344 14.45 28.16 10.64
C ASN A 344 12.98 28.28 11.08
N MET A 345 12.11 28.70 10.17
CA MET A 345 10.66 28.81 10.39
C MET A 345 9.93 27.71 9.63
N PHE A 346 9.84 27.81 8.30
CA PHE A 346 9.30 26.72 7.48
C PHE A 346 10.40 25.76 7.03
N PRO A 347 10.21 24.44 7.18
CA PRO A 347 11.21 23.45 6.79
C PRO A 347 11.48 23.46 5.28
N ALA A 348 12.69 23.04 4.92
CA ALA A 348 13.10 22.85 3.53
C ALA A 348 12.92 21.40 3.05
N ASP A 349 12.61 20.50 3.97
CA ASP A 349 12.36 19.08 3.79
C ASP A 349 10.90 18.74 4.14
N GLY A 350 10.48 17.51 3.82
CA GLY A 350 9.09 17.06 4.03
C GLY A 350 8.04 17.78 3.18
N GLU A 351 6.78 17.49 3.45
CA GLU A 351 5.60 18.21 2.94
C GLU A 351 5.18 19.25 3.98
N LEU A 352 4.68 20.40 3.55
CA LEU A 352 4.14 21.42 4.45
C LEU A 352 2.62 21.22 4.59
N ASP A 353 2.14 20.84 5.78
CA ASP A 353 0.71 20.64 6.09
C ASP A 353 0.14 21.71 7.04
N THR A 354 -1.18 21.69 7.22
CA THR A 354 -1.94 22.68 8.00
C THR A 354 -1.38 22.87 9.41
N GLU A 355 -1.00 21.79 10.08
CA GLU A 355 -0.43 21.80 11.43
C GLU A 355 0.94 22.45 11.45
N ALA A 356 1.84 22.02 10.55
CA ALA A 356 3.18 22.60 10.45
C ALA A 356 3.10 24.11 10.16
N ILE A 357 2.12 24.54 9.35
CA ILE A 357 1.90 25.97 9.08
C ILE A 357 1.38 26.68 10.33
N ALA A 358 0.36 26.14 11.00
CA ALA A 358 -0.25 26.76 12.17
C ALA A 358 0.74 26.92 13.33
N ASP A 359 1.53 25.88 13.61
CA ASP A 359 2.51 25.85 14.70
C ASP A 359 3.64 26.87 14.48
N GLN A 360 4.09 27.04 13.23
CA GLN A 360 5.15 27.99 12.90
C GLN A 360 4.64 29.43 12.74
N LEU A 361 3.40 29.62 12.27
CA LEU A 361 2.81 30.96 12.13
C LEU A 361 2.43 31.58 13.47
N ARG A 362 1.93 30.78 14.42
CA ARG A 362 1.42 31.29 15.70
C ARG A 362 2.40 32.24 16.41
N PRO A 363 3.66 31.85 16.72
CA PRO A 363 4.58 32.72 17.46
C PRO A 363 4.88 34.03 16.72
N VAL A 364 4.92 33.98 15.38
CA VAL A 364 5.21 35.14 14.53
C VAL A 364 4.01 36.10 14.52
N LEU A 365 2.80 35.58 14.41
CA LEU A 365 1.57 36.38 14.45
C LEU A 365 1.31 36.99 15.83
N GLU A 366 1.62 36.27 16.91
CA GLU A 366 1.58 36.80 18.28
C GLU A 366 2.58 37.95 18.47
N ARG A 367 3.83 37.76 18.01
CA ARG A 367 4.87 38.80 18.06
C ARG A 367 4.49 40.07 17.31
N PHE A 368 3.82 39.94 16.17
CA PHE A 368 3.40 41.08 15.35
C PHE A 368 2.04 41.65 15.74
N GLY A 369 1.40 41.13 16.79
CA GLY A 369 0.12 41.63 17.29
C GLY A 369 -1.09 41.29 16.40
N ALA A 370 -0.93 40.35 15.47
CA ALA A 370 -2.02 39.82 14.64
C ALA A 370 -2.84 38.73 15.36
N LEU A 371 -2.26 38.14 16.42
CA LEU A 371 -2.94 37.27 17.36
C LEU A 371 -2.72 37.79 18.79
N PRO A 372 -3.74 37.75 19.67
CA PRO A 372 -3.51 38.00 21.09
C PRO A 372 -2.55 36.95 21.63
N ALA A 373 -1.60 37.37 22.47
CA ALA A 373 -0.75 36.44 23.20
C ALA A 373 -1.65 35.56 24.08
N SER A 374 -1.82 34.30 23.71
CA SER A 374 -2.52 33.33 24.55
C SER A 374 -1.50 32.63 25.45
N GLU A 375 -1.97 32.05 26.56
CA GLU A 375 -1.19 30.98 27.18
C GLU A 375 -0.82 29.96 26.10
N PRO A 376 0.38 29.37 26.12
CA PRO A 376 0.72 28.30 25.20
C PRO A 376 -0.43 27.31 25.26
N ARG A 377 -1.12 27.09 24.13
CA ARG A 377 -2.14 26.04 24.05
C ARG A 377 -1.46 24.85 24.69
N VAL A 378 -1.96 24.38 25.84
CA VAL A 378 -1.65 23.02 26.29
C VAL A 378 -1.94 22.22 25.05
N GLN A 379 -0.89 21.74 24.35
CA GLN A 379 -1.05 20.89 23.20
C GLN A 379 -2.08 19.89 23.70
N ARG A 380 -3.33 19.92 23.19
CA ARG A 380 -4.37 18.98 23.63
C ARG A 380 -3.67 17.64 23.50
N GLY A 381 -3.36 17.02 24.64
CA GLY A 381 -2.12 16.28 24.82
C GLY A 381 -1.65 15.68 23.52
N ARG A 382 -0.51 16.15 22.96
CA ARG A 382 0.30 15.23 22.16
C ARG A 382 0.37 14.02 23.06
N ARG A 383 -0.39 12.97 22.74
CA ARG A 383 -0.50 11.81 23.61
C ARG A 383 0.95 11.41 23.78
N GLY A 384 1.50 11.58 24.99
CA GLY A 384 2.86 11.13 25.23
C GLY A 384 2.89 9.71 24.68
N PRO A 385 3.82 9.39 23.75
CA PRO A 385 3.65 8.27 22.84
C PRO A 385 3.25 7.07 23.68
N VAL A 386 1.98 6.66 23.57
CA VAL A 386 1.57 5.39 24.13
C VAL A 386 2.28 4.42 23.20
N SER A 387 3.50 4.06 23.56
CA SER A 387 4.37 3.16 22.81
C SER A 387 3.79 1.76 22.94
N LEU A 388 2.58 1.57 22.42
CA LEU A 388 2.16 0.28 21.96
C LEU A 388 3.09 -0.03 20.79
N PRO A 389 3.84 -1.14 20.81
CA PRO A 389 4.60 -1.59 19.66
C PRO A 389 3.61 -2.00 18.56
N LEU A 390 3.09 -1.00 17.83
CA LEU A 390 2.22 -1.21 16.70
C LEU A 390 3.03 -1.88 15.60
N LEU A 391 2.57 -3.04 15.15
CA LEU A 391 3.11 -3.70 13.99
C LEU A 391 2.91 -2.81 12.76
N THR A 392 4.00 -2.24 12.24
CA THR A 392 3.96 -1.39 11.06
C THR A 392 3.53 -2.20 9.83
N ARG A 393 2.61 -1.63 9.04
CA ARG A 393 2.18 -2.18 7.75
C ARG A 393 3.24 -1.91 6.68
N THR A 394 4.28 -2.74 6.61
CA THR A 394 5.32 -2.64 5.57
C THR A 394 4.77 -3.07 4.19
N PRO A 395 5.10 -2.34 3.11
CA PRO A 395 4.87 -2.77 1.73
C PRO A 395 5.28 -4.23 1.48
N TYR A 396 4.46 -4.98 0.75
CA TYR A 396 4.68 -6.42 0.56
C TYR A 396 4.20 -6.91 -0.82
N PHE A 397 4.72 -8.04 -1.27
CA PHE A 397 4.33 -8.63 -2.56
C PHE A 397 2.89 -9.17 -2.55
N CYS A 398 2.19 -8.99 -3.67
CA CYS A 398 0.86 -9.57 -3.89
C CYS A 398 0.85 -11.10 -3.72
N SER A 399 -0.29 -11.67 -3.35
CA SER A 399 -0.46 -13.12 -3.29
C SER A 399 -0.15 -13.79 -4.63
N GLY A 400 0.80 -14.72 -4.63
CA GLY A 400 1.30 -15.42 -5.81
C GLY A 400 2.14 -14.57 -6.76
N CYS A 401 2.73 -13.48 -6.27
CA CYS A 401 3.61 -12.61 -7.06
C CYS A 401 4.85 -13.38 -7.57
N PRO A 402 5.25 -13.23 -8.85
CA PRO A 402 6.50 -13.83 -9.35
C PRO A 402 7.74 -13.35 -8.58
N HIS A 403 7.71 -12.12 -8.05
CA HIS A 403 8.80 -11.54 -7.28
C HIS A 403 9.10 -12.25 -5.96
N ASN A 404 8.17 -13.05 -5.43
CA ASN A 404 8.45 -13.89 -4.26
C ASN A 404 9.55 -14.93 -4.51
N THR A 405 9.72 -15.35 -5.77
CA THR A 405 10.79 -16.27 -6.17
C THR A 405 11.90 -15.52 -6.89
N SER A 406 11.56 -14.58 -7.78
CA SER A 406 12.55 -13.95 -8.65
C SER A 406 13.52 -13.02 -7.94
N THR A 407 13.18 -12.52 -6.76
CA THR A 407 14.08 -11.70 -5.94
C THR A 407 15.12 -12.50 -5.16
N LYS A 408 14.97 -13.83 -5.06
CA LYS A 408 15.95 -14.70 -4.41
C LYS A 408 17.24 -14.75 -5.25
N ILE A 409 18.39 -14.74 -4.57
CA ILE A 409 19.72 -14.78 -5.20
C ILE A 409 20.58 -15.91 -4.62
N PRO A 410 21.68 -16.29 -5.30
CA PRO A 410 22.66 -17.20 -4.72
C PRO A 410 23.30 -16.62 -3.45
N GLU A 411 23.64 -17.49 -2.50
CA GLU A 411 24.33 -17.10 -1.26
C GLU A 411 25.64 -16.36 -1.56
N GLY A 412 25.92 -15.28 -0.81
CA GLY A 412 27.12 -14.46 -0.97
C GLY A 412 27.12 -13.51 -2.19
N SER A 413 26.08 -13.53 -3.02
CA SER A 413 25.93 -12.61 -4.15
C SER A 413 25.47 -11.21 -3.69
N MET A 414 25.86 -10.19 -4.45
CA MET A 414 25.34 -8.83 -4.30
C MET A 414 24.22 -8.60 -5.31
N VAL A 415 23.19 -7.86 -4.91
CA VAL A 415 22.05 -7.55 -5.77
C VAL A 415 21.79 -6.05 -5.87
N GLY A 416 21.54 -5.56 -7.08
CA GLY A 416 21.02 -4.22 -7.31
C GLY A 416 19.49 -4.21 -7.26
N ALA A 417 18.92 -3.26 -6.53
CA ALA A 417 17.50 -2.95 -6.64
C ALA A 417 17.26 -2.09 -7.90
N GLY A 418 16.04 -2.11 -8.40
CA GLY A 418 15.61 -1.30 -9.55
C GLY A 418 14.23 -0.72 -9.31
N ILE A 419 13.82 0.22 -10.16
CA ILE A 419 12.54 0.90 -10.00
C ILE A 419 11.39 -0.02 -10.44
N GLY A 420 10.48 -0.31 -9.50
CA GLY A 420 9.32 -1.18 -9.69
C GLY A 420 9.05 -2.03 -8.44
N CYS A 421 8.22 -3.08 -8.54
CA CYS A 421 7.93 -3.93 -7.38
C CYS A 421 9.18 -4.55 -6.76
N HIS A 422 10.24 -4.74 -7.56
CA HIS A 422 11.52 -5.26 -7.09
C HIS A 422 12.35 -4.26 -6.28
N ALA A 423 11.92 -2.99 -6.16
CA ALA A 423 12.48 -2.06 -5.17
C ALA A 423 12.19 -2.52 -3.73
N LEU A 424 11.12 -3.29 -3.51
CA LEU A 424 10.75 -3.81 -2.18
C LEU A 424 11.85 -4.66 -1.53
N VAL A 425 12.80 -5.19 -2.31
CA VAL A 425 13.95 -5.92 -1.76
C VAL A 425 14.79 -5.06 -0.81
N THR A 426 14.79 -3.73 -0.94
CA THR A 426 15.51 -2.84 -0.03
C THR A 426 14.91 -2.79 1.38
N MET A 427 13.67 -3.29 1.55
CA MET A 427 12.95 -3.36 2.82
C MET A 427 12.80 -4.80 3.33
N MET A 428 13.37 -5.78 2.62
CA MET A 428 13.28 -7.20 2.97
C MET A 428 14.50 -7.65 3.76
N ASP A 429 14.36 -8.73 4.51
CA ASP A 429 15.46 -9.33 5.26
C ASP A 429 16.56 -9.82 4.29
N GLU A 430 17.82 -9.47 4.57
CA GLU A 430 18.98 -9.87 3.77
C GLU A 430 19.09 -11.39 3.60
N ARG A 431 18.58 -12.19 4.55
CA ARG A 431 18.51 -13.65 4.44
C ARG A 431 17.58 -14.11 3.31
N GLN A 432 16.65 -13.28 2.87
CA GLN A 432 15.70 -13.59 1.80
C GLN A 432 16.23 -13.14 0.42
N VAL A 433 16.84 -11.96 0.36
CA VAL A 433 17.17 -11.27 -0.91
C VAL A 433 18.67 -11.02 -1.13
N GLY A 434 19.51 -11.33 -0.14
CA GLY A 434 20.96 -11.11 -0.15
C GLY A 434 21.37 -9.68 0.19
N GLU A 435 22.65 -9.36 -0.04
CA GLU A 435 23.21 -8.02 0.19
C GLU A 435 22.76 -7.07 -0.92
N VAL A 436 21.91 -6.10 -0.57
CA VAL A 436 21.36 -5.13 -1.51
C VAL A 436 22.30 -3.94 -1.62
N ALA A 437 22.89 -3.73 -2.81
CA ALA A 437 23.80 -2.62 -3.08
C ALA A 437 23.14 -1.24 -3.01
N GLY A 438 21.81 -1.19 -3.19
CA GLY A 438 21.01 0.02 -3.26
C GLY A 438 20.17 0.11 -4.53
N MET A 439 19.58 1.27 -4.78
CA MET A 439 18.82 1.58 -5.99
C MET A 439 19.38 2.83 -6.69
N THR A 440 19.12 2.95 -7.99
CA THR A 440 19.46 4.12 -8.82
C THR A 440 18.20 4.74 -9.44
N GLN A 441 18.35 5.85 -10.16
CA GLN A 441 17.32 6.41 -11.02
C GLN A 441 16.90 5.42 -12.13
N MET A 442 15.69 5.61 -12.67
CA MET A 442 15.13 4.77 -13.74
C MET A 442 16.00 4.84 -14.99
N GLY A 443 16.44 3.68 -15.48
CA GLY A 443 17.36 3.57 -16.61
C GLY A 443 18.83 3.61 -16.25
N GLY A 444 19.18 3.86 -14.98
CA GLY A 444 20.57 3.77 -14.48
C GLY A 444 20.91 2.40 -13.91
N GLU A 445 19.95 1.50 -13.77
CA GLU A 445 20.11 0.23 -13.06
C GLU A 445 21.29 -0.59 -13.60
N GLY A 446 22.19 -0.99 -12.71
CA GLY A 446 23.36 -1.81 -12.99
C GLY A 446 24.60 -1.00 -13.39
N THR A 447 24.44 0.22 -13.88
CA THR A 447 25.58 1.05 -14.31
C THR A 447 26.44 1.54 -13.15
N GLN A 448 25.89 1.60 -11.93
CA GLN A 448 26.67 1.86 -10.72
C GLN A 448 27.81 0.83 -10.53
N TRP A 449 27.64 -0.39 -11.06
CA TRP A 449 28.67 -1.43 -11.01
C TRP A 449 29.93 -1.05 -11.76
N ILE A 450 29.82 -0.28 -12.85
CA ILE A 450 30.96 0.21 -13.63
C ILE A 450 31.91 1.01 -12.71
N GLY A 451 31.34 1.83 -11.82
CA GLY A 451 32.10 2.60 -10.83
C GLY A 451 32.48 1.83 -9.57
N MET A 452 31.74 0.78 -9.20
CA MET A 452 32.01 -0.01 -8.00
C MET A 452 33.06 -1.11 -8.20
N ALA A 453 32.97 -1.85 -9.31
CA ALA A 453 33.75 -3.06 -9.56
C ALA A 453 35.27 -2.89 -9.36
N PRO A 454 35.91 -1.77 -9.79
CA PRO A 454 37.35 -1.58 -9.61
C PRO A 454 37.82 -1.50 -8.16
N PHE A 455 36.92 -1.24 -7.20
CA PHE A 455 37.25 -1.01 -5.79
C PHE A 455 36.82 -2.14 -4.85
N LEU A 456 36.24 -3.21 -5.39
CA LEU A 456 35.73 -4.34 -4.62
C LEU A 456 36.53 -5.61 -4.90
N ARG A 457 36.64 -6.48 -3.90
CA ARG A 457 37.16 -7.85 -4.10
C ARG A 457 36.16 -8.74 -4.84
N ARG A 458 34.87 -8.40 -4.75
CA ARG A 458 33.81 -9.04 -5.51
C ARG A 458 33.88 -8.55 -6.94
N ASP A 459 33.66 -9.46 -7.88
CA ASP A 459 33.80 -9.24 -9.31
C ASP A 459 32.47 -9.32 -10.07
N HIS A 460 31.35 -9.53 -9.37
CA HIS A 460 30.04 -9.72 -9.98
C HIS A 460 28.89 -9.04 -9.21
N LEU A 461 27.91 -8.51 -9.97
CA LEU A 461 26.63 -7.99 -9.49
C LEU A 461 25.46 -8.65 -10.23
N ILE A 462 24.37 -8.94 -9.52
CA ILE A 462 23.08 -9.29 -10.11
C ILE A 462 22.16 -8.06 -10.06
N GLN A 463 21.81 -7.46 -11.20
CA GLN A 463 20.93 -6.29 -11.24
C GLN A 463 19.48 -6.71 -11.53
N ASN A 464 18.55 -6.44 -10.62
CA ASN A 464 17.12 -6.56 -10.94
C ASN A 464 16.70 -5.43 -11.90
N LEU A 465 15.98 -5.78 -12.97
CA LEU A 465 15.44 -4.83 -13.93
C LEU A 465 14.03 -5.25 -14.34
N GLY A 466 13.06 -4.34 -14.32
CA GLY A 466 11.71 -4.60 -14.84
C GLY A 466 11.66 -4.49 -16.37
N ASP A 467 10.72 -5.19 -17.01
CA ASP A 467 10.45 -5.03 -18.45
C ASP A 467 9.99 -3.61 -18.82
N GLY A 468 9.16 -2.96 -18.01
CA GLY A 468 8.83 -1.53 -18.20
C GLY A 468 10.08 -0.63 -18.22
N THR A 469 10.95 -0.79 -17.21
CA THR A 469 12.22 -0.04 -17.11
C THR A 469 13.15 -0.33 -18.27
N PHE A 470 13.22 -1.59 -18.72
CA PHE A 470 14.03 -1.98 -19.87
C PHE A 470 13.65 -1.21 -21.14
N HIS A 471 12.35 -1.09 -21.44
CA HIS A 471 11.86 -0.33 -22.59
C HIS A 471 12.03 1.18 -22.41
N HIS A 472 11.82 1.69 -21.19
CA HIS A 472 11.96 3.12 -20.89
C HIS A 472 13.38 3.65 -21.14
N SER A 473 14.38 3.03 -20.53
CA SER A 473 15.80 3.43 -20.63
C SER A 473 16.81 2.36 -20.22
N GLY A 474 16.38 1.28 -19.57
CA GLY A 474 17.28 0.23 -19.04
C GLY A 474 18.07 -0.53 -20.12
N SER A 475 17.58 -0.55 -21.36
CA SER A 475 18.36 -1.06 -22.50
C SER A 475 19.64 -0.26 -22.75
N LEU A 476 19.64 1.06 -22.50
CA LEU A 476 20.83 1.90 -22.59
C LEU A 476 21.83 1.60 -21.46
N ALA A 477 21.35 1.28 -20.26
CA ALA A 477 22.21 0.83 -19.16
C ALA A 477 22.94 -0.48 -19.50
N ILE A 478 22.24 -1.46 -20.10
CA ILE A 478 22.85 -2.71 -20.55
C ILE A 478 23.92 -2.42 -21.60
N ARG A 479 23.61 -1.56 -22.60
CA ARG A 479 24.59 -1.14 -23.62
C ARG A 479 25.82 -0.47 -22.99
N ALA A 480 25.64 0.40 -21.99
CA ALA A 480 26.75 1.03 -21.29
C ALA A 480 27.62 0.03 -20.51
N ALA A 481 26.99 -0.95 -19.84
CA ALA A 481 27.72 -2.03 -19.15
C ALA A 481 28.54 -2.90 -20.13
N ILE A 482 27.99 -3.18 -21.32
CA ILE A 482 28.71 -3.90 -22.38
C ILE A 482 29.91 -3.08 -22.86
N ALA A 483 29.70 -1.80 -23.15
CA ALA A 483 30.77 -0.89 -23.59
C ALA A 483 31.89 -0.74 -22.55
N ALA A 484 31.55 -0.79 -21.26
CA ALA A 484 32.51 -0.75 -20.16
C ALA A 484 33.22 -2.10 -19.91
N GLY A 485 32.84 -3.18 -20.60
CA GLY A 485 33.36 -4.53 -20.33
C GLY A 485 33.01 -5.04 -18.94
N ALA A 486 31.89 -4.59 -18.36
CA ALA A 486 31.51 -4.93 -17.00
C ALA A 486 31.13 -6.42 -16.86
N HIS A 487 31.45 -7.01 -15.70
CA HIS A 487 31.03 -8.35 -15.33
C HIS A 487 29.78 -8.30 -14.45
N ILE A 488 28.60 -8.45 -15.06
CA ILE A 488 27.30 -8.21 -14.43
C ILE A 488 26.20 -9.07 -15.07
N THR A 489 25.29 -9.58 -14.25
CA THR A 489 24.07 -10.26 -14.72
C THR A 489 22.87 -9.36 -14.57
N TYR A 490 22.24 -8.98 -15.68
CA TYR A 490 20.92 -8.35 -15.66
C TYR A 490 19.84 -9.40 -15.49
N LYS A 491 19.07 -9.32 -14.41
CA LYS A 491 17.89 -10.15 -14.16
C LYS A 491 16.63 -9.38 -14.56
N LEU A 492 16.22 -9.56 -15.81
CA LEU A 492 15.04 -8.95 -16.39
C LEU A 492 13.77 -9.70 -15.93
N LEU A 493 12.99 -9.04 -15.09
CA LEU A 493 11.76 -9.56 -14.51
C LEU A 493 10.58 -9.21 -15.44
N TYR A 494 10.28 -10.10 -16.38
CA TYR A 494 9.27 -9.90 -17.41
C TYR A 494 7.90 -10.33 -16.91
N ASN A 495 7.03 -9.35 -16.63
CA ASN A 495 5.69 -9.58 -16.07
C ASN A 495 4.55 -9.03 -16.96
N SER A 496 4.92 -8.43 -18.11
CA SER A 496 4.03 -7.86 -19.12
C SER A 496 3.14 -6.70 -18.65
N ALA A 497 3.47 -6.08 -17.51
CA ALA A 497 2.70 -4.98 -16.95
C ALA A 497 3.53 -4.05 -16.08
N VAL A 498 3.34 -2.75 -16.22
CA VAL A 498 3.83 -1.76 -15.24
C VAL A 498 2.93 -1.85 -14.00
N ALA A 499 3.30 -2.78 -13.10
CA ALA A 499 2.40 -3.26 -12.06
C ALA A 499 2.08 -2.22 -10.98
N MET A 500 3.03 -1.34 -10.65
CA MET A 500 2.85 -0.32 -9.61
C MET A 500 1.95 0.84 -10.05
N THR A 501 1.79 1.09 -11.35
CA THR A 501 0.94 2.15 -11.93
C THR A 501 -0.50 1.67 -12.16
N GLY A 502 -0.89 0.53 -11.59
CA GLY A 502 -2.23 -0.06 -11.72
C GLY A 502 -2.35 -1.14 -12.79
N GLY A 503 -1.22 -1.59 -13.38
CA GLY A 503 -1.19 -2.68 -14.36
C GLY A 503 -1.22 -2.20 -15.81
N GLN A 504 -0.58 -1.07 -16.12
CA GLN A 504 -0.52 -0.51 -17.47
C GLN A 504 0.37 -1.36 -18.37
N GLN A 505 0.19 -1.29 -19.69
CA GLN A 505 1.09 -1.98 -20.63
C GLN A 505 2.31 -1.10 -20.89
N ALA A 506 3.50 -1.69 -20.84
CA ALA A 506 4.72 -0.95 -21.14
C ALA A 506 4.71 -0.43 -22.59
N VAL A 507 5.05 0.85 -22.76
CA VAL A 507 5.15 1.49 -24.08
C VAL A 507 6.32 0.88 -24.85
N GLY A 508 6.07 0.49 -26.10
CA GLY A 508 7.11 -0.16 -26.93
C GLY A 508 7.46 -1.60 -26.52
N ALA A 509 6.59 -2.27 -25.76
CA ALA A 509 6.84 -3.61 -25.24
C ALA A 509 7.23 -4.63 -26.33
N MET A 510 8.44 -5.16 -26.21
CA MET A 510 8.96 -6.30 -26.96
C MET A 510 8.54 -7.62 -26.32
N SER A 511 8.30 -8.62 -27.17
CA SER A 511 8.21 -10.02 -26.71
C SER A 511 9.58 -10.51 -26.21
N VAL A 512 9.58 -11.51 -25.33
CA VAL A 512 10.81 -12.14 -24.83
C VAL A 512 11.76 -12.56 -25.97
N GLY A 513 11.22 -13.08 -27.08
CA GLY A 513 12.02 -13.44 -28.25
C GLY A 513 12.70 -12.24 -28.92
N GLN A 514 12.00 -11.11 -29.07
CA GLN A 514 12.57 -9.87 -29.62
C GLN A 514 13.65 -9.31 -28.70
N ILE A 515 13.44 -9.34 -27.38
CA ILE A 515 14.45 -8.93 -26.38
C ILE A 515 15.72 -9.77 -26.54
N CYS A 516 15.59 -11.09 -26.67
CA CYS A 516 16.76 -11.96 -26.88
C CYS A 516 17.53 -11.60 -28.15
N VAL A 517 16.85 -11.33 -29.26
CA VAL A 517 17.49 -10.91 -30.52
C VAL A 517 18.25 -9.60 -30.32
N ALA A 518 17.60 -8.59 -29.75
CA ALA A 518 18.20 -7.28 -29.53
C ALA A 518 19.42 -7.37 -28.61
N MET A 519 19.31 -8.08 -27.50
CA MET A 519 20.39 -8.16 -26.50
C MET A 519 21.59 -8.98 -26.98
N LEU A 520 21.38 -10.02 -27.80
CA LEU A 520 22.49 -10.70 -28.46
C LEU A 520 23.19 -9.79 -29.48
N ALA A 521 22.43 -8.96 -30.20
CA ALA A 521 22.99 -8.01 -31.15
C ALA A 521 23.80 -6.89 -30.46
N GLU A 522 23.41 -6.46 -29.26
CA GLU A 522 24.17 -5.51 -28.45
C GLU A 522 25.47 -6.09 -27.87
N GLY A 523 25.59 -7.43 -27.76
CA GLY A 523 26.79 -8.10 -27.26
C GLY A 523 26.66 -8.79 -25.90
N VAL A 524 25.43 -9.10 -25.44
CA VAL A 524 25.23 -9.92 -24.23
C VAL A 524 25.82 -11.32 -24.43
N SER A 525 26.76 -11.72 -23.56
CA SER A 525 27.51 -12.97 -23.69
C SER A 525 26.66 -14.22 -23.59
N ARG A 526 25.61 -14.19 -22.75
CA ARG A 526 24.77 -15.36 -22.47
C ARG A 526 23.38 -14.97 -21.99
N ILE A 527 22.36 -15.68 -22.49
CA ILE A 527 20.95 -15.49 -22.12
C ILE A 527 20.33 -16.79 -21.61
N ILE A 528 19.71 -16.74 -20.43
CA ILE A 528 18.85 -17.81 -19.90
C ILE A 528 17.45 -17.25 -19.64
N ILE A 529 16.43 -17.94 -20.12
CA ILE A 529 15.03 -17.68 -19.80
C ILE A 529 14.59 -18.67 -18.71
N THR A 530 13.97 -18.17 -17.65
CA THR A 530 13.29 -18.99 -16.64
C THR A 530 11.79 -18.71 -16.68
N THR A 531 10.97 -19.76 -16.65
CA THR A 531 9.51 -19.65 -16.74
C THR A 531 8.83 -20.81 -16.00
N ASP A 532 7.58 -20.63 -15.57
CA ASP A 532 6.72 -21.71 -15.07
C ASP A 532 6.08 -22.54 -16.20
N ASN A 533 6.19 -22.11 -17.46
CA ASN A 533 5.64 -22.79 -18.62
C ASN A 533 6.69 -23.01 -19.72
N ALA A 534 7.75 -23.77 -19.41
CA ALA A 534 8.81 -24.08 -20.37
C ALA A 534 8.30 -24.80 -21.64
N LYS A 535 7.13 -25.45 -21.59
CA LYS A 535 6.51 -26.09 -22.76
C LYS A 535 6.05 -25.07 -23.80
N ALA A 536 5.62 -23.88 -23.40
CA ALA A 536 5.19 -22.82 -24.32
C ALA A 536 6.32 -22.41 -25.28
N TYR A 537 7.56 -22.44 -24.81
CA TYR A 537 8.74 -22.08 -25.60
C TYR A 537 9.22 -23.14 -26.59
N ARG A 538 8.70 -24.38 -26.53
CA ARG A 538 9.09 -25.44 -27.48
C ARG A 538 8.77 -25.11 -28.94
N LYS A 539 7.76 -24.27 -29.17
CA LYS A 539 7.33 -23.80 -30.49
C LYS A 539 7.71 -22.34 -30.75
N ALA A 540 8.30 -21.65 -29.77
CA ALA A 540 8.71 -20.27 -29.93
C ALA A 540 9.99 -20.20 -30.76
N LYS A 541 10.07 -19.24 -31.69
CA LYS A 541 11.30 -18.96 -32.44
C LYS A 541 12.24 -18.15 -31.54
N LEU A 542 13.21 -18.82 -30.93
CA LEU A 542 14.29 -18.18 -30.15
C LEU A 542 15.61 -18.15 -30.94
N PRO A 543 16.47 -17.13 -30.76
CA PRO A 543 17.82 -17.12 -31.30
C PRO A 543 18.66 -18.32 -30.84
N LYS A 544 19.68 -18.69 -31.64
CA LYS A 544 20.65 -19.73 -31.25
C LYS A 544 21.39 -19.30 -29.97
N GLY A 545 21.60 -20.23 -29.04
CA GLY A 545 22.32 -19.99 -27.79
C GLY A 545 21.44 -19.59 -26.60
N VAL A 546 20.17 -19.22 -26.82
CA VAL A 546 19.22 -18.94 -25.73
C VAL A 546 18.71 -20.25 -25.13
N MET A 547 18.83 -20.40 -23.80
CA MET A 547 18.33 -21.58 -23.08
C MET A 547 17.03 -21.25 -22.34
N VAL A 548 16.10 -22.20 -22.28
CA VAL A 548 14.85 -22.08 -21.52
C VAL A 548 14.81 -23.12 -20.42
N TRP A 549 14.78 -22.65 -19.17
CA TRP A 549 14.79 -23.46 -17.97
C TRP A 549 13.49 -23.29 -17.20
N ASP A 550 13.15 -24.31 -16.40
CA ASP A 550 12.07 -24.21 -15.42
C ASP A 550 12.44 -23.23 -14.31
N ARG A 551 11.48 -22.42 -13.83
CA ARG A 551 11.72 -21.43 -12.78
C ARG A 551 12.32 -22.00 -11.49
N SER A 552 12.13 -23.29 -11.19
CA SER A 552 12.77 -23.93 -10.03
C SER A 552 14.30 -23.96 -10.09
N ARG A 553 14.89 -23.76 -11.28
CA ARG A 553 16.34 -23.68 -11.51
C ARG A 553 16.87 -22.23 -11.53
N LEU A 554 16.11 -21.27 -11.00
CA LEU A 554 16.49 -19.84 -11.02
C LEU A 554 17.85 -19.56 -10.36
N ILE A 555 18.12 -20.14 -9.19
CA ILE A 555 19.40 -19.94 -8.48
C ILE A 555 20.56 -20.54 -9.27
N GLU A 556 20.34 -21.71 -9.90
CA GLU A 556 21.32 -22.34 -10.76
C GLU A 556 21.62 -21.48 -12.01
N ALA A 557 20.58 -20.91 -12.62
CA ALA A 557 20.72 -20.00 -13.75
C ALA A 557 21.55 -18.77 -13.38
N GLN A 558 21.28 -18.16 -12.21
CA GLN A 558 22.04 -17.01 -11.71
C GLN A 558 23.52 -17.35 -11.52
N ARG A 559 23.86 -18.52 -10.96
CA ARG A 559 25.26 -18.96 -10.82
C ARG A 559 25.95 -19.15 -12.16
N VAL A 560 25.33 -19.88 -13.10
CA VAL A 560 25.90 -20.10 -14.43
C VAL A 560 26.14 -18.78 -15.18
N LEU A 561 25.27 -17.80 -14.99
CA LEU A 561 25.42 -16.47 -15.58
C LEU A 561 26.49 -15.63 -14.87
N ALA A 562 26.61 -15.74 -13.54
CA ALA A 562 27.65 -15.09 -12.75
C ALA A 562 29.06 -15.67 -13.02
N ASP A 563 29.16 -16.95 -13.39
CA ASP A 563 30.42 -17.59 -13.78
C ASP A 563 30.82 -17.26 -15.24
N THR A 564 29.94 -16.58 -16.00
CA THR A 564 30.20 -16.22 -17.40
C THR A 564 30.68 -14.77 -17.48
N VAL A 565 31.97 -14.59 -17.80
CA VAL A 565 32.61 -13.27 -17.93
C VAL A 565 31.88 -12.35 -18.93
N GLY A 566 31.75 -11.08 -18.55
CA GLY A 566 31.06 -10.03 -19.31
C GLY A 566 29.61 -9.78 -18.86
N VAL A 567 28.82 -9.17 -19.73
CA VAL A 567 27.41 -8.87 -19.45
C VAL A 567 26.54 -10.05 -19.84
N THR A 568 25.72 -10.53 -18.90
CA THR A 568 24.78 -11.63 -19.13
C THR A 568 23.34 -11.25 -18.79
N LEU A 569 22.37 -11.99 -19.33
CA LEU A 569 20.94 -11.70 -19.16
C LEU A 569 20.16 -12.93 -18.68
N LEU A 570 19.46 -12.79 -17.56
CA LEU A 570 18.46 -13.71 -17.07
C LEU A 570 17.07 -13.11 -17.29
N ILE A 571 16.27 -13.68 -18.18
CA ILE A 571 14.87 -13.27 -18.34
C ILE A 571 14.00 -14.18 -17.49
N HIS A 572 13.35 -13.63 -16.47
CA HIS A 572 12.35 -14.34 -15.68
C HIS A 572 10.96 -14.01 -16.20
N ASP A 573 10.41 -14.88 -17.04
CA ASP A 573 9.12 -14.73 -17.70
C ASP A 573 8.00 -15.33 -16.85
N GLN A 574 7.29 -14.46 -16.13
CA GLN A 574 6.11 -14.82 -15.37
C GLN A 574 5.20 -13.58 -15.15
N GLU A 575 3.95 -13.69 -15.60
CA GLU A 575 2.99 -12.58 -15.60
C GLU A 575 2.68 -12.03 -14.19
N CYS A 576 2.39 -10.72 -14.12
CA CYS A 576 1.94 -10.06 -12.90
C CYS A 576 0.72 -10.77 -12.28
N ALA A 577 0.82 -11.12 -10.99
CA ALA A 577 -0.22 -11.88 -10.29
C ALA A 577 -1.59 -11.18 -10.25
N THR A 578 -1.59 -9.85 -10.08
CA THR A 578 -2.83 -9.06 -10.03
C THR A 578 -3.51 -9.02 -11.41
N GLU A 579 -2.74 -8.81 -12.47
CA GLU A 579 -3.28 -8.79 -13.84
C GLU A 579 -3.77 -10.16 -14.27
N LEU A 580 -3.02 -11.22 -13.94
CA LEU A 580 -3.44 -12.59 -14.18
C LEU A 580 -4.79 -12.90 -13.50
N ARG A 581 -4.99 -12.44 -12.26
CA ARG A 581 -6.27 -12.56 -11.55
C ARG A 581 -7.40 -11.77 -12.24
N ARG A 582 -7.12 -10.53 -12.69
CA ARG A 582 -8.09 -9.71 -13.43
C ARG A 582 -8.50 -10.37 -14.75
N LYS A 583 -7.54 -10.89 -15.53
CA LYS A 583 -7.77 -11.63 -16.77
C LYS A 583 -8.59 -12.90 -16.54
N ARG A 584 -8.30 -13.68 -15.49
CA ARG A 584 -9.10 -14.84 -15.09
C ARG A 584 -10.54 -14.47 -14.74
N LYS A 585 -10.75 -13.39 -13.96
CA LYS A 585 -12.09 -12.89 -13.62
C LYS A 585 -12.88 -12.44 -14.87
N ARG A 586 -12.19 -11.93 -15.90
CA ARG A 586 -12.77 -11.56 -17.21
C ARG A 586 -12.89 -12.73 -18.19
N GLY A 587 -12.46 -13.94 -17.83
CA GLY A 587 -12.49 -15.12 -18.70
C GLY A 587 -11.44 -15.12 -19.83
N LEU A 588 -10.45 -14.23 -19.80
CA LEU A 588 -9.42 -14.11 -20.84
C LEU A 588 -8.30 -15.16 -20.71
N VAL A 589 -8.12 -15.73 -19.51
CA VAL A 589 -7.11 -16.75 -19.21
C VAL A 589 -7.77 -17.86 -18.39
N SER A 590 -7.47 -19.11 -18.72
CA SER A 590 -7.98 -20.28 -18.01
C SER A 590 -7.56 -20.27 -16.54
N GLU A 591 -8.51 -20.53 -15.65
CA GLU A 591 -8.22 -20.62 -14.23
C GLU A 591 -7.77 -22.05 -13.84
N PRO A 592 -6.66 -22.22 -13.09
CA PRO A 592 -6.31 -23.52 -12.54
C PRO A 592 -7.43 -24.06 -11.65
N ALA A 593 -7.83 -25.31 -11.85
CA ALA A 593 -8.88 -25.93 -11.04
C ALA A 593 -8.40 -26.29 -9.63
N GLU A 594 -7.12 -26.65 -9.49
CA GLU A 594 -6.54 -27.04 -8.20
C GLU A 594 -6.49 -25.87 -7.21
N ARG A 595 -6.79 -26.16 -5.94
CA ARG A 595 -6.70 -25.27 -4.78
C ARG A 595 -5.85 -25.93 -3.71
N VAL A 596 -5.20 -25.13 -2.88
CA VAL A 596 -4.46 -25.60 -1.70
C VAL A 596 -5.27 -25.26 -0.45
N LEU A 597 -5.45 -26.26 0.40
CA LEU A 597 -6.01 -26.16 1.74
C LEU A 597 -4.96 -26.66 2.73
N ILE A 598 -4.91 -26.04 3.90
CA ILE A 598 -4.10 -26.53 5.03
C ILE A 598 -5.04 -27.12 6.06
N ASN A 599 -4.82 -28.38 6.44
CA ASN A 599 -5.49 -28.98 7.58
C ASN A 599 -4.95 -28.35 8.87
N GLU A 600 -5.70 -27.41 9.44
CA GLU A 600 -5.33 -26.64 10.63
C GLU A 600 -5.07 -27.53 11.87
N ARG A 601 -5.74 -28.70 11.97
CA ARG A 601 -5.50 -29.65 13.05
C ARG A 601 -4.16 -30.36 12.92
N VAL A 602 -3.70 -30.62 11.69
CA VAL A 602 -2.39 -31.22 11.44
C VAL A 602 -1.30 -30.17 11.56
N CYS A 603 -1.55 -28.95 11.09
CA CYS A 603 -0.59 -27.85 11.03
C CYS A 603 0.03 -27.55 12.42
N GLU A 604 1.34 -27.35 12.43
CA GLU A 604 2.08 -26.95 13.64
C GLU A 604 2.35 -25.44 13.69
N GLY A 605 1.89 -24.66 12.71
CA GLY A 605 2.06 -23.20 12.69
C GLY A 605 3.52 -22.73 12.57
N CYS A 606 4.38 -23.54 11.95
CA CYS A 606 5.83 -23.31 11.87
C CYS A 606 6.27 -22.19 10.93
N GLY A 607 5.39 -21.73 10.03
CA GLY A 607 5.69 -20.64 9.09
C GLY A 607 6.55 -21.02 7.88
N ASP A 608 7.05 -22.26 7.75
CA ASP A 608 7.92 -22.64 6.63
C ASP A 608 7.26 -22.45 5.26
N CYS A 609 5.96 -22.74 5.13
CA CYS A 609 5.22 -22.42 3.90
C CYS A 609 5.17 -20.92 3.57
N GLY A 610 5.09 -20.06 4.59
CA GLY A 610 5.18 -18.61 4.47
C GLY A 610 6.59 -18.16 4.07
N GLN A 611 7.63 -18.74 4.68
CA GLN A 611 9.03 -18.46 4.34
C GLN A 611 9.38 -18.88 2.90
N LYS A 612 8.87 -20.02 2.42
CA LYS A 612 9.12 -20.47 1.04
C LYS A 612 8.39 -19.63 0.01
N SER A 613 7.10 -19.37 0.25
CA SER A 613 6.21 -18.71 -0.72
C SER A 613 6.21 -17.18 -0.65
N ASN A 614 6.55 -16.60 0.50
CA ASN A 614 6.47 -15.17 0.79
C ASN A 614 5.09 -14.57 0.41
N CYS A 615 4.00 -15.30 0.65
CA CYS A 615 2.69 -15.03 0.06
C CYS A 615 1.64 -14.57 1.10
N LEU A 616 1.01 -13.41 0.87
CA LEU A 616 -0.02 -12.84 1.77
C LEU A 616 -1.29 -13.68 1.94
N SER A 617 -1.53 -14.67 1.07
CA SER A 617 -2.64 -15.62 1.26
C SER A 617 -2.30 -16.75 2.22
N VAL A 618 -1.03 -16.89 2.64
CA VAL A 618 -0.61 -17.85 3.66
C VAL A 618 -0.73 -17.17 5.02
N GLN A 619 -1.93 -17.19 5.59
CA GLN A 619 -2.26 -16.40 6.77
C GLN A 619 -2.12 -17.23 8.04
N PRO A 620 -1.51 -16.67 9.12
CA PRO A 620 -1.64 -17.25 10.43
C PRO A 620 -3.09 -17.17 10.91
N VAL A 621 -3.53 -18.18 11.66
CA VAL A 621 -4.86 -18.22 12.26
C VAL A 621 -4.76 -18.75 13.67
N SER A 622 -5.43 -18.09 14.62
CA SER A 622 -5.54 -18.55 16.00
C SER A 622 -6.61 -19.63 16.08
N THR A 623 -6.26 -20.78 16.65
CA THR A 623 -7.20 -21.88 16.87
C THR A 623 -7.12 -22.33 18.32
N GLU A 624 -8.11 -23.12 18.75
CA GLU A 624 -8.05 -23.80 20.04
C GLU A 624 -6.72 -24.55 20.24
N PHE A 625 -6.15 -25.15 19.19
CA PHE A 625 -4.91 -25.92 19.25
C PHE A 625 -3.63 -25.07 19.05
N GLY A 626 -3.71 -23.77 19.33
CA GLY A 626 -2.65 -22.78 19.16
C GLY A 626 -2.63 -22.15 17.77
N ARG A 627 -1.58 -21.37 17.49
CA ARG A 627 -1.38 -20.72 16.18
C ARG A 627 -1.20 -21.75 15.07
N LYS A 628 -1.99 -21.61 14.01
CA LYS A 628 -1.96 -22.42 12.78
C LYS A 628 -1.76 -21.54 11.56
N THR A 629 -1.82 -22.14 10.39
CA THR A 629 -1.73 -21.46 9.11
C THR A 629 -2.86 -21.93 8.23
N ARG A 630 -3.51 -21.01 7.52
CA ARG A 630 -4.54 -21.30 6.52
C ARG A 630 -4.19 -20.63 5.19
N ILE A 631 -4.81 -21.09 4.11
CA ILE A 631 -4.76 -20.42 2.81
C ILE A 631 -6.05 -19.64 2.64
N ASP A 632 -5.94 -18.32 2.53
CA ASP A 632 -7.07 -17.46 2.18
C ASP A 632 -7.48 -17.69 0.71
N GLN A 633 -8.62 -18.36 0.51
CA GLN A 633 -9.12 -18.71 -0.81
C GLN A 633 -9.63 -17.51 -1.62
N SER A 634 -9.99 -16.39 -0.96
CA SER A 634 -10.52 -15.21 -1.66
C SER A 634 -9.39 -14.46 -2.39
N SER A 635 -8.19 -14.45 -1.80
CA SER A 635 -7.02 -13.72 -2.29
C SER A 635 -6.00 -14.59 -3.03
N CYS A 636 -6.04 -15.92 -2.88
CA CYS A 636 -5.06 -16.85 -3.46
C CYS A 636 -5.03 -16.82 -5.00
N ASN A 637 -3.84 -16.65 -5.58
CA ASN A 637 -3.62 -16.66 -7.03
C ASN A 637 -3.17 -18.02 -7.61
N LYS A 638 -3.08 -19.06 -6.76
CA LYS A 638 -2.86 -20.47 -7.15
C LYS A 638 -1.54 -20.69 -7.89
N ASP A 639 -0.47 -20.02 -7.45
CA ASP A 639 0.89 -20.28 -7.91
C ASP A 639 1.49 -21.59 -7.35
N LEU A 640 0.83 -22.14 -6.31
CA LEU A 640 1.16 -23.35 -5.56
C LEU A 640 2.53 -23.34 -4.87
N SER A 641 3.20 -22.18 -4.77
CA SER A 641 4.54 -22.04 -4.18
C SER A 641 4.58 -22.40 -2.70
N CYS A 642 3.46 -22.24 -1.99
CA CYS A 642 3.33 -22.67 -0.59
C CYS A 642 3.56 -24.17 -0.39
N LEU A 643 3.31 -25.00 -1.41
CA LEU A 643 3.53 -26.45 -1.34
C LEU A 643 5.01 -26.84 -1.21
N GLU A 644 5.94 -25.92 -1.48
CA GLU A 644 7.38 -26.13 -1.27
C GLU A 644 7.75 -26.27 0.22
N GLY A 645 6.92 -25.76 1.13
CA GLY A 645 7.16 -25.90 2.57
C GLY A 645 7.08 -27.34 3.04
N ASP A 646 7.93 -27.78 3.96
CA ASP A 646 7.99 -29.16 4.47
C ASP A 646 6.90 -29.40 5.52
N CYS A 647 5.72 -29.82 5.04
CA CYS A 647 4.53 -29.92 5.87
C CYS A 647 3.56 -31.00 5.35
N PRO A 648 3.11 -31.95 6.21
CA PRO A 648 2.11 -32.95 5.87
C PRO A 648 0.66 -32.44 5.97
N SER A 649 0.42 -31.21 6.40
CA SER A 649 -0.94 -30.64 6.51
C SER A 649 -1.56 -30.24 5.17
N PHE A 650 -0.78 -30.22 4.09
CA PHE A 650 -1.25 -29.78 2.78
C PHE A 650 -2.20 -30.76 2.14
N ILE A 651 -3.34 -30.21 1.73
CA ILE A 651 -4.37 -30.88 0.95
C ILE A 651 -4.54 -30.08 -0.34
N THR A 652 -4.56 -30.76 -1.47
CA THR A 652 -5.01 -30.17 -2.73
C THR A 652 -6.43 -30.59 -3.02
N VAL A 653 -7.27 -29.62 -3.37
CA VAL A 653 -8.69 -29.82 -3.65
C VAL A 653 -8.99 -29.38 -5.08
N ILE A 654 -9.70 -30.21 -5.83
CA ILE A 654 -10.35 -29.80 -7.07
C ILE A 654 -11.83 -29.58 -6.73
N PRO A 655 -12.32 -28.33 -6.74
CA PRO A 655 -13.72 -28.03 -6.42
C PRO A 655 -14.68 -28.74 -7.37
N ASP A 656 -15.89 -29.03 -6.91
CA ASP A 656 -16.96 -29.51 -7.79
C ASP A 656 -17.45 -28.36 -8.68
N PRO A 657 -17.32 -28.46 -10.01
CA PRO A 657 -17.76 -27.40 -10.93
C PRO A 657 -19.27 -27.14 -10.86
N ASN A 658 -20.06 -28.11 -10.38
CA ASN A 658 -21.52 -28.03 -10.25
C ASN A 658 -21.98 -27.68 -8.84
N ALA A 659 -21.06 -27.46 -7.89
CA ALA A 659 -21.42 -27.08 -6.54
C ALA A 659 -22.20 -25.76 -6.56
N LYS A 660 -23.47 -25.80 -6.16
CA LYS A 660 -24.21 -24.60 -5.79
C LYS A 660 -23.50 -24.01 -4.57
N ARG A 661 -22.68 -22.97 -4.75
CA ARG A 661 -22.28 -22.13 -3.63
C ARG A 661 -23.56 -21.72 -2.91
N LEU A 662 -23.61 -21.88 -1.60
CA LEU A 662 -24.67 -21.30 -0.77
C LEU A 662 -24.67 -19.79 -1.03
N LYS A 663 -25.46 -19.33 -2.00
CA LYS A 663 -25.85 -17.94 -2.10
C LYS A 663 -26.83 -17.78 -0.96
N HIS A 664 -26.38 -17.22 0.17
CA HIS A 664 -27.34 -16.64 1.07
C HIS A 664 -27.99 -15.50 0.28
N ILE A 665 -29.23 -15.75 -0.14
CA ILE A 665 -30.05 -14.79 -0.86
C ILE A 665 -30.33 -13.65 0.13
N PRO A 666 -30.23 -12.38 -0.28
CA PRO A 666 -30.63 -11.26 0.57
C PRO A 666 -32.03 -11.52 1.10
N ASP A 667 -32.21 -11.44 2.41
CA ASP A 667 -33.54 -11.49 2.98
C ASP A 667 -34.27 -10.18 2.59
N ASP A 668 -35.42 -10.28 1.92
CA ASP A 668 -36.22 -9.12 1.51
C ASP A 668 -36.65 -8.29 2.73
N SER A 669 -36.66 -8.89 3.94
CA SER A 669 -36.90 -8.21 5.22
C SER A 669 -35.89 -7.09 5.53
N LEU A 670 -34.71 -7.10 4.91
CA LEU A 670 -33.68 -6.06 5.10
C LEU A 670 -34.01 -4.73 4.40
N ALA A 671 -35.04 -4.69 3.56
CA ALA A 671 -35.49 -3.47 2.91
C ALA A 671 -36.25 -2.54 3.88
N ASP A 672 -36.89 -3.10 4.91
CA ASP A 672 -37.81 -2.40 5.81
C ASP A 672 -37.13 -1.87 7.10
N LEU A 673 -35.81 -1.66 7.06
CA LEU A 673 -35.06 -1.11 8.19
C LEU A 673 -35.43 0.35 8.46
N PRO A 674 -35.55 0.76 9.75
CA PRO A 674 -35.91 2.13 10.10
C PRO A 674 -34.91 3.13 9.52
N ASP A 675 -35.42 4.30 9.13
CA ASP A 675 -34.56 5.38 8.68
C ASP A 675 -33.58 5.81 9.79
N PRO A 676 -32.35 6.22 9.42
CA PRO A 676 -31.38 6.67 10.40
C PRO A 676 -31.88 7.92 11.14
N PRO A 677 -31.49 8.11 12.41
CA PRO A 677 -31.84 9.32 13.16
C PRO A 677 -31.26 10.56 12.46
N GLN A 678 -32.01 11.67 12.42
CA GLN A 678 -31.62 12.93 11.74
C GLN A 678 -30.52 13.73 12.47
N LEU A 679 -29.58 13.07 13.14
CA LEU A 679 -28.60 13.72 14.02
C LEU A 679 -27.68 14.72 13.30
N LEU A 680 -27.37 14.48 12.02
CA LEU A 680 -26.45 15.32 11.23
C LEU A 680 -27.07 15.93 9.97
N ALA A 681 -28.38 15.75 9.74
CA ALA A 681 -29.05 16.30 8.54
C ALA A 681 -29.03 17.84 8.49
N ALA A 682 -28.83 18.50 9.63
CA ALA A 682 -28.69 19.95 9.76
C ALA A 682 -27.23 20.47 9.66
N ALA A 683 -26.23 19.59 9.55
CA ALA A 683 -24.84 20.00 9.47
C ALA A 683 -24.52 20.72 8.13
N HIS A 684 -23.80 21.83 8.19
CA HIS A 684 -23.37 22.57 6.98
C HIS A 684 -22.07 22.03 6.37
N ALA A 685 -21.29 21.27 7.16
CA ALA A 685 -20.05 20.62 6.75
C ALA A 685 -19.89 19.28 7.49
N HIS A 686 -19.15 18.34 6.88
CA HIS A 686 -18.87 17.04 7.46
C HIS A 686 -17.56 16.46 6.89
N THR A 687 -16.70 15.95 7.75
CA THR A 687 -15.44 15.31 7.36
C THR A 687 -15.43 13.84 7.77
N THR A 688 -15.26 12.94 6.81
CA THR A 688 -15.10 11.50 7.01
C THR A 688 -13.66 11.08 6.69
N ARG A 689 -13.04 10.30 7.58
CA ARG A 689 -11.77 9.60 7.31
C ARG A 689 -12.00 8.09 7.22
N ILE A 690 -11.45 7.45 6.20
CA ILE A 690 -11.49 6.00 6.01
C ILE A 690 -10.06 5.46 6.08
N ALA A 691 -9.77 4.63 7.08
CA ALA A 691 -8.45 4.06 7.33
C ALA A 691 -8.44 2.55 7.09
N GLY A 692 -7.61 2.05 6.17
CA GLY A 692 -7.55 0.63 5.84
C GLY A 692 -6.26 0.21 5.13
N VAL A 693 -6.33 -0.91 4.41
CA VAL A 693 -5.16 -1.55 3.77
C VAL A 693 -5.35 -1.59 2.25
N GLY A 694 -4.26 -1.44 1.50
CA GLY A 694 -4.26 -1.53 0.05
C GLY A 694 -4.92 -2.81 -0.48
N GLY A 695 -5.82 -2.65 -1.44
CA GLY A 695 -6.54 -3.75 -2.07
C GLY A 695 -7.79 -4.25 -1.34
N THR A 696 -8.24 -3.59 -0.26
CA THR A 696 -9.48 -3.94 0.47
C THR A 696 -10.71 -3.12 0.06
N GLY A 697 -10.58 -2.12 -0.81
CA GLY A 697 -11.69 -1.31 -1.32
C GLY A 697 -11.93 0.02 -0.60
N VAL A 698 -10.94 0.55 0.14
CA VAL A 698 -11.01 1.87 0.81
C VAL A 698 -11.33 3.00 -0.17
N VAL A 699 -10.53 3.13 -1.24
CA VAL A 699 -10.72 4.14 -2.29
C VAL A 699 -12.09 3.99 -2.99
N THR A 700 -12.52 2.75 -3.24
CA THR A 700 -13.83 2.48 -3.86
C THR A 700 -14.98 2.93 -2.96
N LEU A 701 -14.88 2.70 -1.65
CA LEU A 701 -15.88 3.21 -0.71
C LEU A 701 -15.90 4.75 -0.71
N ALA A 702 -14.73 5.40 -0.71
CA ALA A 702 -14.66 6.86 -0.76
C ALA A 702 -15.33 7.44 -2.02
N GLN A 703 -15.13 6.80 -3.18
CA GLN A 703 -15.79 7.16 -4.44
C GLN A 703 -17.32 6.99 -4.35
N VAL A 704 -17.81 5.87 -3.81
CA VAL A 704 -19.25 5.62 -3.64
C VAL A 704 -19.89 6.68 -2.74
N LEU A 705 -19.26 7.01 -1.61
CA LEU A 705 -19.76 8.05 -0.70
C LEU A 705 -19.72 9.45 -1.34
N SER A 706 -18.69 9.75 -2.13
CA SER A 706 -18.58 11.03 -2.84
C SER A 706 -19.67 11.19 -3.89
N VAL A 707 -19.93 10.14 -4.70
CA VAL A 707 -21.02 10.15 -5.69
C VAL A 707 -22.39 10.30 -5.02
N ALA A 708 -22.61 9.62 -3.89
CA ALA A 708 -23.83 9.75 -3.11
C ALA A 708 -24.00 11.19 -2.60
N ALA A 709 -22.96 11.79 -2.02
CA ALA A 709 -22.96 13.15 -1.52
C ALA A 709 -23.23 14.19 -2.62
N THR A 710 -22.53 14.12 -3.75
CA THR A 710 -22.76 15.03 -4.88
C THR A 710 -24.18 14.89 -5.43
N SER A 711 -24.70 13.67 -5.53
CA SER A 711 -26.08 13.41 -5.96
C SER A 711 -27.14 13.95 -4.99
N SER A 712 -26.76 14.16 -3.72
CA SER A 712 -27.59 14.78 -2.68
C SER A 712 -27.33 16.28 -2.50
N GLY A 713 -26.71 16.93 -3.49
CA GLY A 713 -26.48 18.37 -3.50
C GLY A 713 -25.42 18.85 -2.50
N TRP A 714 -24.47 17.99 -2.14
CA TRP A 714 -23.27 18.39 -1.41
C TRP A 714 -22.12 18.69 -2.38
N GLN A 715 -21.33 19.70 -2.05
CA GLN A 715 -19.99 19.82 -2.59
C GLN A 715 -19.07 18.84 -1.85
N VAL A 716 -18.15 18.22 -2.59
CA VAL A 716 -17.24 17.22 -2.03
C VAL A 716 -15.81 17.56 -2.41
N ARG A 717 -14.87 17.34 -1.48
CA ARG A 717 -13.44 17.21 -1.75
C ARG A 717 -12.93 15.94 -1.12
N THR A 718 -12.03 15.25 -1.81
CA THR A 718 -11.47 13.98 -1.38
C THR A 718 -9.98 13.91 -1.66
N LEU A 719 -9.28 13.11 -0.87
CA LEU A 719 -7.88 12.77 -1.08
C LEU A 719 -7.65 11.29 -0.77
N ASP A 720 -7.15 10.55 -1.76
CA ASP A 720 -6.83 9.13 -1.61
C ASP A 720 -5.32 8.93 -1.40
N GLN A 721 -4.93 8.64 -0.16
CA GLN A 721 -3.54 8.45 0.21
C GLN A 721 -3.13 6.98 0.14
N THR A 722 -2.61 6.57 -1.03
CA THR A 722 -2.01 5.23 -1.22
C THR A 722 -0.48 5.23 -1.03
N GLY A 723 0.07 4.21 -0.35
CA GLY A 723 1.53 4.05 -0.19
C GLY A 723 2.21 3.35 -1.39
N LEU A 724 3.51 3.06 -1.25
CA LEU A 724 4.34 2.45 -2.30
C LEU A 724 3.78 1.13 -2.85
N ALA A 725 3.22 0.25 -2.00
CA ALA A 725 2.64 -1.02 -2.42
C ALA A 725 1.13 -0.92 -2.64
N GLN A 726 0.69 -1.49 -3.76
CA GLN A 726 -0.73 -1.66 -4.12
C GLN A 726 -1.51 -2.53 -3.12
N LYS A 727 -0.83 -3.39 -2.36
CA LYS A 727 -1.43 -4.26 -1.33
C LYS A 727 -0.56 -4.32 -0.07
N GLY A 728 -1.20 -4.52 1.07
CA GLY A 728 -0.53 -4.75 2.35
C GLY A 728 -0.08 -3.47 3.09
N GLY A 729 0.18 -2.37 2.37
CA GLY A 729 0.43 -1.06 2.97
C GLY A 729 -0.85 -0.34 3.43
N ALA A 730 -0.69 0.65 4.31
CA ALA A 730 -1.78 1.51 4.75
C ALA A 730 -2.34 2.36 3.60
N VAL A 731 -3.65 2.54 3.59
CA VAL A 731 -4.39 3.41 2.67
C VAL A 731 -5.39 4.23 3.48
N VAL A 732 -5.39 5.55 3.27
CA VAL A 732 -6.31 6.47 3.94
C VAL A 732 -7.01 7.34 2.93
N SER A 733 -8.34 7.44 3.02
CA SER A 733 -9.15 8.34 2.20
C SER A 733 -9.85 9.36 3.08
N ASP A 734 -9.69 10.64 2.78
CA ASP A 734 -10.42 11.72 3.43
C ASP A 734 -11.52 12.23 2.51
N ILE A 735 -12.69 12.54 3.08
CA ILE A 735 -13.86 13.08 2.37
C ILE A 735 -14.39 14.27 3.17
N LYS A 736 -14.31 15.46 2.58
CA LYS A 736 -14.94 16.67 3.09
C LYS A 736 -16.19 16.97 2.29
N MET A 737 -17.30 17.19 2.99
CA MET A 737 -18.59 17.52 2.40
C MET A 737 -19.05 18.88 2.93
N SER A 738 -19.56 19.75 2.08
CA SER A 738 -20.21 21.00 2.50
C SER A 738 -21.38 21.36 1.61
N LYS A 739 -22.34 22.12 2.15
CA LYS A 739 -23.40 22.76 1.35
C LYS A 739 -22.91 24.04 0.66
N ALA A 740 -21.82 24.63 1.14
CA ALA A 740 -21.17 25.79 0.56
C ALA A 740 -19.90 25.38 -0.22
N GLU A 741 -19.23 26.37 -0.80
CA GLU A 741 -17.92 26.17 -1.43
C GLU A 741 -16.87 25.77 -0.40
N ILE A 742 -16.10 24.71 -0.69
CA ILE A 742 -15.06 24.20 0.20
C ILE A 742 -13.75 24.93 -0.08
N ALA A 743 -13.43 25.94 0.72
CA ALA A 743 -12.16 26.68 0.65
C ALA A 743 -11.08 26.08 1.59
N GLU A 744 -10.95 24.75 1.59
CA GLU A 744 -10.08 23.98 2.49
C GLU A 744 -9.31 22.89 1.73
N PRO A 745 -8.17 22.41 2.25
CA PRO A 745 -7.43 21.33 1.62
C PRO A 745 -8.23 20.02 1.75
N SER A 746 -8.02 19.11 0.79
CA SER A 746 -8.71 17.82 0.76
C SER A 746 -8.30 16.87 1.90
N LYS A 747 -7.08 17.03 2.43
CA LYS A 747 -6.57 16.26 3.58
C LYS A 747 -7.30 16.74 4.85
N ALA A 748 -7.76 15.81 5.69
CA ALA A 748 -8.34 16.16 6.98
C ALA A 748 -7.22 16.58 7.96
N ALA A 749 -7.41 17.74 8.59
CA ALA A 749 -6.55 18.25 9.65
C ALA A 749 -6.80 17.52 10.98
N SER A 750 -5.94 17.81 11.95
CA SER A 750 -6.00 17.28 13.31
C SER A 750 -7.30 17.68 13.98
N ALA A 751 -7.94 16.74 14.68
CA ALA A 751 -9.23 16.92 15.33
C ALA A 751 -10.38 17.41 14.40
N GLU A 752 -10.24 17.24 13.08
CA GLU A 752 -11.21 17.71 12.08
C GLU A 752 -12.27 16.65 11.71
N CYS A 753 -12.09 15.39 12.09
CA CYS A 753 -12.92 14.28 11.65
C CYS A 753 -14.24 14.19 12.41
N ASP A 754 -15.36 14.05 11.71
CA ASP A 754 -16.68 13.77 12.29
C ASP A 754 -16.97 12.26 12.31
N LEU A 755 -16.65 11.57 11.22
CA LEU A 755 -16.82 10.12 11.09
C LEU A 755 -15.49 9.43 10.78
N TYR A 756 -15.06 8.53 11.67
CA TYR A 756 -13.83 7.75 11.49
C TYR A 756 -14.17 6.29 11.16
N LEU A 757 -14.01 5.89 9.90
CA LEU A 757 -14.22 4.52 9.43
C LEU A 757 -12.91 3.73 9.47
N GLY A 758 -12.73 2.90 10.50
CA GLY A 758 -11.55 2.04 10.63
C GLY A 758 -11.75 0.69 9.96
N CYS A 759 -11.41 0.56 8.67
CA CYS A 759 -11.48 -0.71 7.94
C CYS A 759 -10.34 -1.70 8.26
N ASP A 760 -9.29 -1.26 8.96
CA ASP A 760 -8.22 -2.10 9.51
C ASP A 760 -7.82 -1.57 10.90
N LEU A 761 -7.77 -2.45 11.90
CA LEU A 761 -7.55 -2.06 13.29
C LEU A 761 -6.17 -1.43 13.54
N LEU A 762 -5.12 -1.91 12.88
CA LEU A 762 -3.75 -1.38 13.06
C LEU A 762 -3.61 0.00 12.41
N VAL A 763 -4.13 0.16 11.19
CA VAL A 763 -4.10 1.47 10.50
C VAL A 763 -5.00 2.48 11.22
N ALA A 764 -6.15 2.05 11.73
CA ALA A 764 -7.05 2.91 12.50
C ALA A 764 -6.40 3.43 13.79
N ALA A 765 -5.58 2.61 14.46
CA ALA A 765 -4.92 2.92 15.73
C ALA A 765 -3.56 3.63 15.57
N ASP A 766 -3.02 3.71 14.36
CA ASP A 766 -1.77 4.44 14.09
C ASP A 766 -1.98 5.95 14.34
N GLU A 767 -1.14 6.52 15.21
CA GLU A 767 -1.21 7.91 15.66
C GLU A 767 -1.22 8.89 14.48
N LYS A 768 -0.48 8.59 13.41
CA LYS A 768 -0.42 9.42 12.20
C LYS A 768 -1.79 9.66 11.60
N TYR A 769 -2.67 8.66 11.65
CA TYR A 769 -4.00 8.72 11.06
C TYR A 769 -5.07 9.07 12.09
N LEU A 770 -4.91 8.58 13.33
CA LEU A 770 -5.84 8.82 14.43
C LEU A 770 -5.86 10.28 14.87
N ASN A 771 -4.79 11.06 14.64
CA ASN A 771 -4.74 12.49 14.99
C ASN A 771 -5.85 13.35 14.34
N ALA A 772 -6.48 12.90 13.24
CA ALA A 772 -7.64 13.61 12.71
C ALA A 772 -8.91 13.46 13.56
N ALA A 773 -8.98 12.46 14.45
CA ALA A 773 -10.09 12.27 15.36
C ALA A 773 -10.05 13.24 16.56
N ASP A 774 -11.20 13.47 17.16
CA ASP A 774 -11.40 14.31 18.33
C ASP A 774 -12.40 13.67 19.30
N SER A 775 -12.03 13.64 20.58
CA SER A 775 -12.78 12.96 21.64
C SER A 775 -14.13 13.60 21.96
N SER A 776 -14.41 14.80 21.46
CA SER A 776 -15.67 15.53 21.71
C SER A 776 -16.66 15.49 20.54
N ARG A 777 -16.20 15.22 19.30
CA ARG A 777 -17.07 15.23 18.11
C ARG A 777 -17.08 13.93 17.30
N THR A 778 -15.99 13.18 17.26
CA THR A 778 -15.84 12.09 16.29
C THR A 778 -16.64 10.87 16.72
N THR A 779 -17.43 10.29 15.80
CA THR A 779 -17.96 8.93 15.95
C THR A 779 -17.13 7.98 15.09
N ALA A 780 -16.72 6.84 15.64
CA ALA A 780 -15.94 5.86 14.91
C ALA A 780 -16.68 4.52 14.73
N VAL A 781 -16.56 3.96 13.54
CA VAL A 781 -17.06 2.61 13.21
C VAL A 781 -15.88 1.80 12.72
N ILE A 782 -15.48 0.79 13.51
CA ILE A 782 -14.16 0.15 13.39
C ILE A 782 -14.32 -1.36 13.24
N SER A 783 -13.65 -1.91 12.23
CA SER A 783 -13.44 -3.33 12.06
C SER A 783 -12.48 -3.85 13.14
N THR A 784 -12.90 -4.87 13.88
CA THR A 784 -12.01 -5.60 14.81
C THR A 784 -11.34 -6.80 14.16
N SER A 785 -11.47 -6.95 12.84
CA SER A 785 -10.91 -8.09 12.13
C SER A 785 -9.38 -8.09 12.22
N GLU A 786 -8.81 -9.20 12.68
CA GLU A 786 -7.36 -9.37 12.81
C GLU A 786 -6.75 -9.73 11.44
N VAL A 787 -6.34 -8.71 10.69
CA VAL A 787 -5.76 -8.90 9.36
C VAL A 787 -4.25 -9.10 9.50
N PRO A 788 -3.67 -10.26 9.12
CA PRO A 788 -2.25 -10.51 9.29
C PRO A 788 -1.36 -9.53 8.51
N THR A 789 -0.17 -9.21 9.04
CA THR A 789 0.87 -8.44 8.33
C THR A 789 1.80 -9.37 7.54
N GLY A 790 2.56 -8.82 6.59
CA GLY A 790 3.58 -9.59 5.85
C GLY A 790 4.60 -10.25 6.78
N GLN A 791 5.03 -9.55 7.83
CA GLN A 791 5.97 -10.09 8.82
C GLN A 791 5.40 -11.33 9.53
N MET A 792 4.12 -11.30 9.90
CA MET A 792 3.46 -12.46 10.54
C MET A 792 3.37 -13.68 9.61
N VAL A 793 3.45 -13.51 8.29
CA VAL A 793 3.46 -14.61 7.32
C VAL A 793 4.79 -15.36 7.36
N ILE A 794 5.91 -14.64 7.43
CA ILE A 794 7.27 -15.21 7.35
C ILE A 794 7.88 -15.54 8.71
N ASP A 795 7.48 -14.80 9.75
CA ASP A 795 7.99 -14.98 11.10
C ASP A 795 6.88 -15.52 12.03
N PRO A 796 6.98 -16.81 12.43
CA PRO A 796 6.02 -17.41 13.36
C PRO A 796 6.12 -16.88 14.79
N GLY A 797 7.17 -16.12 15.14
CA GLY A 797 7.35 -15.45 16.43
C GLY A 797 6.60 -14.11 16.53
N VAL A 798 6.11 -13.58 15.41
CA VAL A 798 5.32 -12.33 15.38
C VAL A 798 3.82 -12.66 15.42
N SER A 799 3.14 -12.16 16.46
CA SER A 799 1.69 -12.28 16.65
C SER A 799 0.98 -10.96 16.34
N PHE A 800 -0.33 -11.03 16.10
CA PHE A 800 -1.14 -9.82 16.06
C PHE A 800 -1.16 -9.19 17.46
N PRO A 801 -1.06 -7.85 17.61
CA PRO A 801 -1.15 -7.21 18.91
C PRO A 801 -2.50 -7.47 19.56
N GLU A 802 -2.53 -7.58 20.89
CA GLU A 802 -3.77 -7.76 21.62
C GLU A 802 -4.80 -6.66 21.25
N PRO A 803 -6.02 -7.01 20.79
CA PRO A 803 -6.99 -6.01 20.35
C PRO A 803 -7.48 -5.09 21.47
N GLY A 804 -7.40 -5.52 22.73
CA GLY A 804 -7.88 -4.76 23.89
C GLY A 804 -7.27 -3.36 24.03
N PRO A 805 -5.93 -3.25 24.15
CA PRO A 805 -5.23 -1.97 24.18
C PRO A 805 -5.52 -1.07 22.96
N LEU A 806 -5.61 -1.65 21.75
CA LEU A 806 -5.93 -0.91 20.53
C LEU A 806 -7.34 -0.31 20.60
N LYS A 807 -8.33 -1.11 21.02
CA LYS A 807 -9.72 -0.65 21.20
C LYS A 807 -9.82 0.43 22.28
N ALA A 808 -9.04 0.34 23.35
CA ALA A 808 -8.99 1.36 24.40
C ALA A 808 -8.44 2.69 23.86
N LEU A 809 -7.29 2.65 23.17
CA LEU A 809 -6.69 3.84 22.53
C LEU A 809 -7.66 4.55 21.57
N LEU A 810 -8.40 3.76 20.79
CA LEU A 810 -9.41 4.25 19.85
C LEU A 810 -10.61 4.87 20.57
N ARG A 811 -11.12 4.23 21.64
CA ARG A 811 -12.21 4.78 22.47
C ARG A 811 -11.85 6.11 23.11
N GLU A 812 -10.61 6.27 23.55
CA GLU A 812 -10.16 7.52 24.15
C GLU A 812 -10.04 8.65 23.12
N ALA A 813 -9.88 8.33 21.83
CA ALA A 813 -9.64 9.32 20.76
C ALA A 813 -10.89 9.93 20.16
N VAL A 814 -12.05 9.33 20.43
CA VAL A 814 -13.32 9.67 19.78
C VAL A 814 -14.43 9.77 20.82
N ARG A 815 -15.54 10.43 20.46
CA ARG A 815 -16.71 10.54 21.33
C ARG A 815 -17.42 9.19 21.50
N ASP A 816 -17.71 8.53 20.37
CA ASP A 816 -18.44 7.27 20.32
C ASP A 816 -17.73 6.24 19.44
N THR A 817 -17.82 4.95 19.80
CA THR A 817 -17.23 3.85 19.01
C THR A 817 -18.22 2.71 18.82
N VAL A 818 -18.27 2.16 17.61
CA VAL A 818 -18.89 0.87 17.30
C VAL A 818 -17.84 -0.08 16.73
N PHE A 819 -17.72 -1.25 17.34
CA PHE A 819 -16.79 -2.29 16.94
C PHE A 819 -17.53 -3.46 16.31
N ILE A 820 -17.15 -3.86 15.10
CA ILE A 820 -17.75 -4.98 14.37
C ILE A 820 -16.63 -5.84 13.79
N ASP A 821 -16.70 -7.17 13.89
CA ASP A 821 -15.81 -8.04 13.11
C ASP A 821 -16.28 -8.13 11.65
N ALA A 822 -16.12 -7.02 10.92
CA ALA A 822 -16.73 -6.82 9.62
C ALA A 822 -16.33 -7.88 8.57
N ARG A 823 -15.10 -8.42 8.63
CA ARG A 823 -14.68 -9.49 7.71
C ARG A 823 -15.32 -10.82 8.05
N ALA A 824 -15.30 -11.23 9.32
CA ALA A 824 -15.92 -12.49 9.73
C ALA A 824 -17.42 -12.50 9.38
N VAL A 825 -18.11 -11.40 9.71
CA VAL A 825 -19.53 -11.22 9.38
C VAL A 825 -19.76 -11.26 7.86
N SER A 826 -18.95 -10.55 7.07
CA SER A 826 -19.12 -10.53 5.61
C SER A 826 -18.87 -11.90 4.98
N VAL A 827 -17.91 -12.67 5.49
CA VAL A 827 -17.67 -14.05 5.04
C VAL A 827 -18.85 -14.94 5.38
N GLN A 828 -19.40 -14.83 6.60
CA GLN A 828 -20.54 -15.64 7.04
C GLN A 828 -21.82 -15.33 6.25
N LEU A 829 -22.14 -14.05 6.05
CA LEU A 829 -23.38 -13.63 5.41
C LEU A 829 -23.31 -13.63 3.88
N LEU A 830 -22.16 -13.29 3.30
CA LEU A 830 -22.02 -13.02 1.86
C LEU A 830 -20.95 -13.88 1.16
N GLY A 831 -20.26 -14.75 1.91
CA GLY A 831 -19.24 -15.66 1.38
C GLY A 831 -17.92 -14.99 0.99
N SER A 832 -17.71 -13.72 1.32
CA SER A 832 -16.47 -13.00 1.01
C SER A 832 -16.25 -11.80 1.93
N ASP A 833 -14.99 -11.56 2.30
CA ASP A 833 -14.56 -10.41 3.11
C ASP A 833 -14.50 -9.08 2.35
N GLN A 834 -14.57 -9.10 1.01
CA GLN A 834 -14.48 -7.90 0.17
C GLN A 834 -15.60 -6.88 0.39
N TYR A 835 -16.68 -7.28 1.07
CA TYR A 835 -17.84 -6.44 1.36
C TYR A 835 -17.80 -5.78 2.74
N ALA A 836 -16.76 -6.05 3.55
CA ALA A 836 -16.63 -5.57 4.92
C ALA A 836 -16.71 -4.04 5.06
N ASN A 837 -16.12 -3.30 4.12
CA ASN A 837 -16.11 -1.84 4.18
C ASN A 837 -17.51 -1.24 3.97
N LEU A 838 -18.33 -1.83 3.08
CA LEU A 838 -19.71 -1.38 2.86
C LEU A 838 -20.60 -1.70 4.06
N LEU A 839 -20.33 -2.81 4.76
CA LEU A 839 -20.99 -3.14 6.02
C LEU A 839 -20.69 -2.07 7.09
N LEU A 840 -19.44 -1.65 7.25
CA LEU A 840 -19.10 -0.56 8.19
C LEU A 840 -19.80 0.76 7.80
N ALA A 841 -19.86 1.08 6.50
CA ALA A 841 -20.55 2.27 6.02
C ALA A 841 -22.07 2.22 6.32
N GLY A 842 -22.70 1.05 6.21
CA GLY A 842 -24.09 0.83 6.60
C GLY A 842 -24.34 1.10 8.08
N ALA A 843 -23.46 0.61 8.95
CA ALA A 843 -23.55 0.88 10.38
C ALA A 843 -23.38 2.38 10.68
N ALA A 844 -22.42 3.05 10.04
CA ALA A 844 -22.19 4.49 10.21
C ALA A 844 -23.40 5.34 9.77
N VAL A 845 -24.06 4.97 8.68
CA VAL A 845 -25.30 5.64 8.23
C VAL A 845 -26.40 5.44 9.25
N GLN A 846 -26.62 4.22 9.73
CA GLN A 846 -27.69 3.92 10.67
C GLN A 846 -27.50 4.58 12.06
N LEU A 847 -26.25 4.85 12.45
CA LEU A 847 -25.93 5.66 13.64
C LEU A 847 -26.31 7.15 13.46
N GLY A 848 -26.62 7.59 12.25
CA GLY A 848 -26.79 9.01 11.93
C GLY A 848 -25.48 9.78 11.85
N SER A 849 -24.33 9.08 11.80
CA SER A 849 -22.99 9.67 11.79
C SER A 849 -22.49 10.07 10.40
N LEU A 850 -23.24 9.76 9.34
CA LEU A 850 -22.99 10.19 7.96
C LEU A 850 -24.20 10.99 7.46
N PRO A 851 -24.04 12.22 6.94
CA PRO A 851 -25.16 13.08 6.55
C PRO A 851 -25.71 12.73 5.14
N LEU A 852 -25.89 11.44 4.86
CA LEU A 852 -26.36 10.90 3.59
C LEU A 852 -27.52 9.94 3.81
N SER A 853 -28.52 9.97 2.94
CA SER A 853 -29.63 9.02 3.03
C SER A 853 -29.20 7.63 2.56
N PRO A 854 -29.76 6.54 3.14
CA PRO A 854 -29.50 5.18 2.68
C PRO A 854 -29.75 5.02 1.16
N ALA A 855 -30.84 5.62 0.66
CA ALA A 855 -31.20 5.57 -0.76
C ALA A 855 -30.16 6.21 -1.69
N ALA A 856 -29.51 7.31 -1.28
CA ALA A 856 -28.46 7.95 -2.07
C ALA A 856 -27.23 7.04 -2.21
N ILE A 857 -26.86 6.34 -1.14
CA ILE A 857 -25.73 5.41 -1.12
C ILE A 857 -26.04 4.16 -1.96
N GLU A 858 -27.24 3.58 -1.82
CA GLU A 858 -27.66 2.45 -2.66
C GLU A 858 -27.66 2.80 -4.15
N LYS A 859 -28.12 4.01 -4.51
CA LYS A 859 -28.03 4.52 -5.89
C LYS A 859 -26.59 4.67 -6.36
N ALA A 860 -25.69 5.18 -5.53
CA ALA A 860 -24.27 5.29 -5.87
C ALA A 860 -23.60 3.91 -6.04
N ILE A 861 -23.96 2.92 -5.23
CA ILE A 861 -23.52 1.52 -5.40
C ILE A 861 -24.01 0.96 -6.74
N ALA A 862 -25.26 1.23 -7.13
CA ALA A 862 -25.80 0.81 -8.42
C ALA A 862 -25.05 1.44 -9.60
N LEU A 863 -24.72 2.74 -9.52
CA LEU A 863 -23.95 3.45 -10.55
C LEU A 863 -22.51 2.92 -10.67
N ASN A 864 -21.90 2.46 -9.57
CA ASN A 864 -20.58 1.85 -9.62
C ASN A 864 -20.55 0.53 -10.43
N GLY A 865 -21.67 -0.19 -10.50
CA GLY A 865 -21.86 -1.35 -11.39
C GLY A 865 -21.14 -2.64 -10.99
N ALA A 866 -20.23 -2.61 -10.01
CA ALA A 866 -19.51 -3.80 -9.57
C ALA A 866 -20.19 -4.52 -8.39
N GLY A 867 -20.62 -5.77 -8.59
CA GLY A 867 -21.14 -6.61 -7.49
C GLY A 867 -22.35 -6.02 -6.76
N VAL A 868 -23.18 -5.25 -7.49
CA VAL A 868 -24.22 -4.34 -6.95
C VAL A 868 -25.07 -5.00 -5.86
N GLN A 869 -25.69 -6.16 -6.14
CA GLN A 869 -26.59 -6.83 -5.20
C GLN A 869 -25.92 -7.18 -3.87
N SER A 870 -24.70 -7.74 -3.91
CA SER A 870 -23.97 -8.11 -2.69
C SER A 870 -23.47 -6.89 -1.91
N ASN A 871 -23.09 -5.81 -2.61
CA ASN A 871 -22.70 -4.56 -1.96
C ASN A 871 -23.88 -3.87 -1.25
N ILE A 872 -25.06 -3.86 -1.88
CA ILE A 872 -26.29 -3.34 -1.25
C ILE A 872 -26.66 -4.21 -0.04
N ALA A 873 -26.61 -5.54 -0.16
CA ALA A 873 -26.87 -6.43 0.97
C ALA A 873 -25.91 -6.20 2.13
N ALA A 874 -24.60 -6.05 1.87
CA ALA A 874 -23.60 -5.74 2.89
C ALA A 874 -23.91 -4.44 3.62
N PHE A 875 -24.24 -3.38 2.85
CA PHE A 875 -24.66 -2.09 3.39
C PHE A 875 -25.88 -2.22 4.31
N ARG A 876 -26.91 -2.96 3.88
CA ARG A 876 -28.12 -3.20 4.69
C ARG A 876 -27.86 -4.03 5.95
N TYR A 877 -27.01 -5.05 5.90
CA TYR A 877 -26.59 -5.78 7.10
C TYR A 877 -25.82 -4.89 8.08
N GLY A 878 -25.02 -3.96 7.57
CA GLY A 878 -24.40 -2.91 8.37
C GLY A 878 -25.42 -2.07 9.12
N ARG A 879 -26.49 -1.65 8.43
CA ARG A 879 -27.60 -0.93 9.06
C ARG A 879 -28.30 -1.78 10.12
N LEU A 880 -28.59 -3.05 9.83
CA LEU A 880 -29.21 -3.99 10.78
C LEU A 880 -28.40 -4.12 12.08
N ALA A 881 -27.06 -4.12 11.99
CA ALA A 881 -26.18 -4.21 13.17
C ALA A 881 -26.42 -3.10 14.21
N VAL A 882 -26.95 -1.96 13.78
CA VAL A 882 -27.27 -0.80 14.63
C VAL A 882 -28.76 -0.71 14.90
N ALA A 883 -29.61 -0.89 13.89
CA ALA A 883 -31.07 -0.81 14.03
C ALA A 883 -31.65 -1.93 14.90
N GLU A 884 -31.16 -3.16 14.74
CA GLU A 884 -31.60 -4.33 15.50
C GLU A 884 -30.41 -5.21 15.94
N PRO A 885 -29.64 -4.78 16.96
CA PRO A 885 -28.41 -5.46 17.36
C PRO A 885 -28.61 -6.92 17.78
N GLU A 886 -29.75 -7.25 18.42
CA GLU A 886 -30.06 -8.61 18.85
C GLU A 886 -30.39 -9.55 17.68
N THR A 887 -31.10 -9.05 16.66
CA THR A 887 -31.33 -9.80 15.40
C THR A 887 -30.01 -10.05 14.69
N PHE A 888 -29.17 -9.02 14.58
CA PHE A 888 -27.84 -9.13 13.98
C PHE A 888 -26.95 -10.13 14.71
N ARG A 889 -26.89 -10.11 16.06
CA ARG A 889 -26.11 -11.10 16.84
C ARG A 889 -26.59 -12.52 16.58
N ARG A 890 -27.91 -12.76 16.56
CA ARG A 890 -28.47 -14.11 16.33
C ARG A 890 -28.09 -14.73 14.98
N ILE A 891 -27.94 -13.91 13.93
CA ILE A 891 -27.57 -14.39 12.59
C ILE A 891 -26.05 -14.43 12.35
N THR A 892 -25.27 -13.71 13.17
CA THR A 892 -23.81 -13.61 13.04
C THR A 892 -23.04 -14.39 14.09
N GLU A 893 -23.63 -14.76 15.22
CA GLU A 893 -22.97 -15.57 16.22
C GLU A 893 -22.80 -17.01 15.70
N PRO A 894 -21.56 -17.56 15.76
CA PRO A 894 -21.34 -18.93 15.37
C PRO A 894 -22.09 -19.88 16.32
N PRO A 895 -22.68 -20.97 15.81
CA PRO A 895 -23.31 -21.97 16.67
C PRO A 895 -22.26 -22.51 17.66
N ALA A 896 -22.65 -22.61 18.93
CA ALA A 896 -21.80 -23.16 19.97
C ALA A 896 -21.25 -24.54 19.53
N PRO A 897 -19.95 -24.83 19.74
CA PRO A 897 -19.36 -26.07 19.29
C PRO A 897 -20.11 -27.26 19.90
N SER A 898 -20.72 -28.08 19.04
CA SER A 898 -21.38 -29.31 19.49
C SER A 898 -20.31 -30.31 19.93
N SER A 899 -20.03 -30.39 21.23
CA SER A 899 -19.11 -31.40 21.75
C SER A 899 -19.75 -32.78 21.58
N THR A 900 -19.21 -33.58 20.67
CA THR A 900 -19.63 -34.96 20.46
C THR A 900 -18.85 -35.91 21.38
N ARG A 901 -19.59 -36.82 22.02
CA ARG A 901 -19.20 -37.95 22.91
C ARG A 901 -18.67 -37.58 24.30
N ARG A 902 -19.61 -37.42 25.24
CA ARG A 902 -19.33 -37.49 26.68
C ARG A 902 -19.49 -38.95 27.14
N SER A 903 -18.38 -39.58 27.50
CA SER A 903 -18.44 -40.81 28.30
C SER A 903 -18.24 -40.44 29.77
N ALA A 904 -18.97 -41.08 30.68
CA ALA A 904 -18.85 -40.84 32.13
C ALA A 904 -17.40 -40.99 32.65
N ALA A 905 -16.60 -41.83 31.98
CA ALA A 905 -15.18 -42.01 32.28
C ALA A 905 -14.33 -40.76 32.03
N VAL A 906 -14.64 -39.97 30.99
CA VAL A 906 -13.89 -38.73 30.68
C VAL A 906 -14.28 -37.61 31.64
N GLU A 907 -15.55 -37.49 32.00
CA GLU A 907 -16.00 -36.50 32.97
C GLU A 907 -15.37 -36.73 34.35
N LYS A 908 -15.27 -37.99 34.77
CA LYS A 908 -14.58 -38.35 36.02
C LYS A 908 -13.10 -37.94 36.01
N LEU A 909 -12.41 -38.06 34.88
CA LEU A 909 -11.01 -37.64 34.76
C LEU A 909 -10.86 -36.11 34.81
N VAL A 910 -11.75 -35.35 34.17
CA VAL A 910 -11.71 -33.88 34.24
C VAL A 910 -11.96 -33.39 35.66
N GLN A 911 -12.92 -33.99 36.38
CA GLN A 911 -13.25 -33.63 37.76
C GLN A 911 -12.10 -33.92 38.74
N GLN A 912 -11.26 -34.93 38.48
CA GLN A 912 -10.12 -35.28 39.34
C GLN A 912 -9.03 -34.20 39.43
N VAL A 913 -8.94 -33.29 38.46
CA VAL A 913 -7.96 -32.19 38.49
C VAL A 913 -8.32 -31.11 39.51
N GLY A 914 -9.62 -31.00 39.85
CA GLY A 914 -10.09 -30.01 40.81
C GLY A 914 -10.06 -28.56 40.31
N ALA A 915 -10.07 -28.32 38.99
CA ALA A 915 -10.08 -26.98 38.38
C ALA A 915 -11.27 -26.11 38.85
N LEU A 916 -11.09 -24.80 38.88
CA LEU A 916 -12.15 -23.86 39.26
C LEU A 916 -13.35 -23.95 38.28
N PRO A 917 -14.60 -24.01 38.78
CA PRO A 917 -15.78 -24.08 37.93
C PRO A 917 -15.87 -22.88 36.97
N GLY A 918 -15.99 -23.14 35.67
CA GLY A 918 -16.04 -22.10 34.64
C GLY A 918 -14.71 -21.44 34.31
N GLY A 919 -13.59 -21.90 34.90
CA GLY A 919 -12.25 -21.41 34.62
C GLY A 919 -11.68 -21.92 33.29
N GLU A 920 -10.63 -21.25 32.80
CA GLU A 920 -9.93 -21.62 31.55
C GLU A 920 -9.34 -23.04 31.61
N LEU A 921 -8.84 -23.46 32.78
CA LEU A 921 -8.30 -24.81 32.97
C LEU A 921 -9.37 -25.89 32.74
N GLU A 922 -10.58 -25.70 33.29
CA GLU A 922 -11.68 -26.65 33.09
C GLU A 922 -12.05 -26.76 31.60
N ARG A 923 -12.13 -25.61 30.90
CA ARG A 923 -12.39 -25.55 29.46
C ARG A 923 -11.34 -26.32 28.66
N LEU A 924 -10.05 -26.11 28.95
CA LEU A 924 -8.94 -26.82 28.31
C LEU A 924 -9.04 -28.33 28.54
N LEU A 925 -9.25 -28.78 29.78
CA LEU A 925 -9.37 -30.20 30.11
C LEU A 925 -10.53 -30.88 29.37
N ARG A 926 -11.68 -30.21 29.27
CA ARG A 926 -12.86 -30.71 28.53
C ARG A 926 -12.60 -30.93 27.05
N ILE A 927 -11.63 -30.23 26.46
CA ILE A 927 -11.25 -30.37 25.04
C ILE A 927 -10.10 -31.39 24.90
N ARG A 928 -9.11 -31.35 25.79
CA ARG A 928 -7.85 -32.11 25.64
C ARG A 928 -7.92 -33.54 26.11
N VAL A 929 -8.68 -33.82 27.17
CA VAL A 929 -8.82 -35.19 27.68
C VAL A 929 -9.49 -36.11 26.66
N PRO A 930 -10.66 -35.79 26.05
CA PRO A 930 -11.23 -36.63 24.99
C PRO A 930 -10.28 -36.79 23.80
N ASP A 931 -9.59 -35.71 23.40
CA ASP A 931 -8.70 -35.77 22.24
C ASP A 931 -7.46 -36.64 22.50
N LEU A 932 -6.93 -36.68 23.74
CA LEU A 932 -5.85 -37.60 24.12
C LEU A 932 -6.29 -39.07 24.16
N VAL A 933 -7.55 -39.33 24.51
CA VAL A 933 -8.14 -40.68 24.42
C VAL A 933 -8.19 -41.14 22.97
N ASP A 934 -8.62 -40.27 22.07
CA ASP A 934 -8.65 -40.54 20.63
C ASP A 934 -7.24 -40.58 20.01
N TYR A 935 -6.29 -39.82 20.56
CA TYR A 935 -4.90 -39.85 20.14
C TYR A 935 -4.24 -41.19 20.44
N GLN A 936 -4.39 -41.72 21.66
CA GLN A 936 -3.74 -42.97 22.08
C GLN A 936 -4.70 -43.89 22.85
N SER A 937 -5.02 -43.56 24.10
CA SER A 937 -5.83 -44.39 25.00
C SER A 937 -6.28 -43.61 26.25
N LEU A 938 -7.24 -44.19 26.98
CA LEU A 938 -7.67 -43.68 28.29
C LEU A 938 -6.53 -43.66 29.32
N GLY A 939 -5.61 -44.62 29.26
CA GLY A 939 -4.42 -44.65 30.14
C GLY A 939 -3.48 -43.47 29.89
N TYR A 940 -3.31 -43.07 28.62
CA TYR A 940 -2.47 -41.93 28.26
C TYR A 940 -3.07 -40.60 28.72
N ALA A 941 -4.40 -40.44 28.58
CA ALA A 941 -5.12 -39.27 29.08
C ALA A 941 -5.07 -39.17 30.62
N ARG A 942 -5.07 -40.29 31.34
CA ARG A 942 -4.89 -40.30 32.81
C ARG A 942 -3.53 -39.76 33.25
N GLU A 943 -2.48 -40.08 32.52
CA GLU A 943 -1.12 -39.58 32.84
C GLU A 943 -1.06 -38.05 32.75
N TYR A 944 -1.67 -37.49 31.70
CA TYR A 944 -1.82 -36.04 31.53
C TYR A 944 -2.62 -35.42 32.68
N VAL A 945 -3.80 -35.99 32.99
CA VAL A 945 -4.68 -35.51 34.07
C VAL A 945 -3.99 -35.54 35.43
N ARG A 946 -3.29 -36.63 35.76
CA ARG A 946 -2.57 -36.76 37.02
C ARG A 946 -1.53 -35.66 37.19
N TYR A 947 -0.68 -35.47 36.17
CA TYR A 947 0.37 -34.46 36.25
C TYR A 947 -0.20 -33.04 36.36
N VAL A 948 -1.26 -32.71 35.60
CA VAL A 948 -1.91 -31.39 35.71
C VAL A 948 -2.56 -31.22 37.09
N ALA A 949 -3.15 -32.26 37.68
CA ALA A 949 -3.68 -32.22 39.04
C ALA A 949 -2.58 -31.94 40.09
N ASP A 950 -1.40 -32.56 39.93
CA ASP A 950 -0.26 -32.32 40.80
C ASP A 950 0.20 -30.85 40.69
N VAL A 951 0.26 -30.27 39.48
CA VAL A 951 0.59 -28.85 39.27
C VAL A 951 -0.45 -27.92 39.92
N VAL A 952 -1.75 -28.22 39.76
CA VAL A 952 -2.84 -27.44 40.38
C VAL A 952 -2.73 -27.44 41.90
N HIS A 953 -2.42 -28.60 42.48
CA HIS A 953 -2.25 -28.72 43.93
C HIS A 953 -1.08 -27.84 44.41
N MET A 954 0.09 -27.95 43.76
CA MET A 954 1.28 -27.18 44.11
C MET A 954 1.13 -25.67 43.87
N GLU A 955 0.48 -25.26 42.76
CA GLU A 955 0.20 -23.84 42.48
C GLU A 955 -0.73 -23.25 43.55
N ARG A 956 -1.77 -23.99 43.96
CA ARG A 956 -2.71 -23.52 45.00
C ARG A 956 -2.06 -23.39 46.37
N GLU A 957 -1.18 -24.31 46.74
CA GLU A 957 -0.47 -24.25 48.02
C GLU A 957 0.48 -23.05 48.10
N ARG A 958 1.12 -22.67 46.98
CA ARG A 958 2.18 -21.64 46.95
C ARG A 958 1.69 -20.27 46.47
N CYS A 959 0.64 -20.24 45.65
CA CYS A 959 0.08 -19.05 44.99
C CYS A 959 -1.45 -19.08 45.05
N ALA A 960 -2.01 -18.70 46.20
CA ALA A 960 -3.46 -18.75 46.42
C ALA A 960 -4.25 -17.93 45.37
N GLY A 961 -5.20 -18.57 44.70
CA GLY A 961 -6.17 -17.92 43.80
C GLY A 961 -5.77 -17.84 42.31
N SER A 962 -4.59 -18.34 41.92
CA SER A 962 -4.18 -18.43 40.50
C SER A 962 -4.35 -19.86 39.95
N GLU A 963 -4.76 -19.96 38.69
CA GLU A 963 -4.63 -21.18 37.85
C GLU A 963 -3.85 -20.90 36.56
N ALA A 964 -3.11 -19.78 36.49
CA ALA A 964 -2.43 -19.33 35.29
C ALA A 964 -1.30 -20.30 34.88
N LEU A 965 -0.53 -20.80 35.85
CA LEU A 965 0.54 -21.77 35.59
C LEU A 965 -0.07 -23.12 35.19
N SER A 966 -1.05 -23.61 35.93
CA SER A 966 -1.75 -24.87 35.66
C SER A 966 -2.43 -24.89 34.29
N ALA A 967 -3.09 -23.79 33.90
CA ALA A 967 -3.69 -23.65 32.57
C ALA A 967 -2.64 -23.66 31.45
N THR A 968 -1.51 -23.00 31.68
CA THR A 968 -0.38 -22.99 30.73
C THR A 968 0.26 -24.37 30.60
N VAL A 969 0.50 -25.06 31.72
CA VAL A 969 1.03 -26.43 31.75
C VAL A 969 0.07 -27.40 31.07
N ALA A 970 -1.24 -27.30 31.34
CA ALA A 970 -2.25 -28.10 30.64
C ALA A 970 -2.17 -27.92 29.12
N ARG A 971 -2.07 -26.67 28.65
CA ARG A 971 -1.94 -26.36 27.21
C ARG A 971 -0.68 -26.96 26.60
N GLN A 972 0.48 -26.71 27.21
CA GLN A 972 1.78 -27.07 26.62
C GLN A 972 2.17 -28.53 26.81
N LEU A 973 1.80 -29.14 27.94
CA LEU A 973 1.95 -30.58 28.12
C LEU A 973 1.12 -31.36 27.11
N TYR A 974 -0.14 -30.96 26.87
CA TYR A 974 -0.95 -31.57 25.81
C TYR A 974 -0.27 -31.44 24.45
N LYS A 975 0.28 -30.26 24.11
CA LYS A 975 0.97 -30.03 22.83
C LYS A 975 2.15 -30.99 22.64
N LEU A 976 2.96 -31.19 23.68
CA LEU A 976 4.11 -32.10 23.64
C LEU A 976 3.69 -33.58 23.62
N MET A 977 2.61 -33.95 24.30
CA MET A 977 2.08 -35.32 24.32
C MET A 977 1.38 -35.71 23.01
N ALA A 978 0.64 -34.77 22.39
CA ALA A 978 -0.13 -34.97 21.16
C ALA A 978 0.67 -34.57 19.89
N TYR A 979 1.94 -34.99 19.82
CA TYR A 979 2.83 -34.70 18.70
C TYR A 979 2.34 -35.32 17.38
N LYS A 980 2.64 -34.67 16.26
CA LYS A 980 2.11 -35.01 14.92
C LYS A 980 2.97 -36.08 14.24
N ASP A 981 2.79 -37.31 14.70
CA ASP A 981 3.33 -38.50 14.03
C ASP A 981 2.42 -39.02 12.90
N GLU A 982 2.88 -40.04 12.20
CA GLU A 982 2.21 -40.61 11.03
C GLU A 982 0.80 -41.13 11.37
N TYR A 983 0.63 -41.69 12.58
CA TYR A 983 -0.66 -42.17 13.07
C TYR A 983 -1.63 -41.01 13.37
N GLU A 984 -1.13 -39.93 13.99
CA GLU A 984 -1.94 -38.75 14.32
C GLU A 984 -2.30 -37.92 13.08
N VAL A 985 -1.35 -37.74 12.15
CA VAL A 985 -1.61 -37.10 10.86
C VAL A 985 -2.72 -37.85 10.12
N ALA A 986 -2.69 -39.20 10.13
CA ALA A 986 -3.75 -40.02 9.53
C ALA A 986 -5.10 -39.81 10.24
N ARG A 987 -5.15 -39.81 11.58
CA ARG A 987 -6.38 -39.59 12.38
C ARG A 987 -7.02 -38.25 12.04
N LEU A 988 -6.22 -37.18 12.07
CA LEU A 988 -6.69 -35.82 11.83
C LEU A 988 -7.08 -35.58 10.37
N SER A 989 -6.40 -36.24 9.42
CA SER A 989 -6.73 -36.15 7.99
C SER A 989 -8.01 -36.93 7.59
N LEU A 990 -8.42 -37.87 8.43
CA LEU A 990 -9.70 -38.61 8.32
C LEU A 990 -10.81 -38.04 9.20
N SER A 991 -10.56 -36.94 9.92
CA SER A 991 -11.55 -36.32 10.80
C SER A 991 -12.79 -35.87 10.01
N PRO A 992 -14.01 -36.16 10.51
CA PRO A 992 -15.25 -35.64 9.91
C PRO A 992 -15.26 -34.12 9.78
N ALA A 993 -14.61 -33.40 10.70
CA ALA A 993 -14.53 -31.94 10.66
C ALA A 993 -13.78 -31.41 9.43
N VAL A 994 -12.72 -32.10 8.98
CA VAL A 994 -11.96 -31.71 7.78
C VAL A 994 -12.77 -31.97 6.51
N VAL A 995 -13.51 -33.08 6.46
CA VAL A 995 -14.42 -33.36 5.35
C VAL A 995 -15.53 -32.32 5.29
N ALA A 996 -16.14 -31.99 6.43
CA ALA A 996 -17.17 -30.95 6.52
C ALA A 996 -16.64 -29.58 6.09
N ALA A 997 -15.42 -29.19 6.52
CA ALA A 997 -14.79 -27.94 6.10
C ALA A 997 -14.56 -27.90 4.58
N VAL A 998 -14.04 -28.98 3.99
CA VAL A 998 -13.86 -29.07 2.53
C VAL A 998 -15.19 -28.99 1.80
N THR A 999 -16.20 -29.71 2.27
CA THR A 999 -17.54 -29.71 1.67
C THR A 999 -18.18 -28.32 1.73
N ALA A 1000 -18.07 -27.63 2.87
CA ALA A 1000 -18.60 -26.27 3.05
C ALA A 1000 -17.93 -25.27 2.11
N GLU A 1001 -16.62 -25.39 1.89
CA GLU A 1001 -15.85 -24.43 1.10
C GLU A 1001 -15.82 -24.73 -0.41
N PHE A 1002 -15.78 -26.02 -0.80
CA PHE A 1002 -15.56 -26.46 -2.18
C PHE A 1002 -16.69 -27.32 -2.78
N GLY A 1003 -17.75 -27.61 -2.01
CA GLY A 1003 -18.91 -28.39 -2.41
C GLY A 1003 -18.81 -29.89 -2.13
N GLU A 1004 -19.95 -30.58 -2.12
CA GLU A 1004 -20.06 -32.01 -1.80
C GLU A 1004 -19.28 -32.93 -2.76
N GLY A 1005 -19.16 -32.55 -4.03
CA GLY A 1005 -18.41 -33.32 -5.05
C GLY A 1005 -16.91 -33.05 -5.09
N ALA A 1006 -16.34 -32.28 -4.16
CA ALA A 1006 -14.94 -31.87 -4.20
C ALA A 1006 -13.96 -33.07 -4.10
N ARG A 1007 -12.95 -33.10 -4.97
CA ARG A 1007 -11.93 -34.16 -4.98
C ARG A 1007 -10.72 -33.75 -4.15
N ILE A 1008 -10.42 -34.55 -3.13
CA ILE A 1008 -9.33 -34.32 -2.17
C ILE A 1008 -8.11 -35.18 -2.51
N ALA A 1009 -6.93 -34.58 -2.50
CA ALA A 1009 -5.65 -35.29 -2.52
C ALA A 1009 -4.70 -34.76 -1.44
N TYR A 1010 -4.03 -35.67 -0.73
CA TYR A 1010 -3.06 -35.36 0.32
C TYR A 1010 -1.68 -35.15 -0.29
N ARG A 1011 -0.94 -34.14 0.19
CA ARG A 1011 0.42 -33.83 -0.28
C ARG A 1011 1.43 -34.20 0.81
N LEU A 1012 2.09 -35.35 0.67
CA LEU A 1012 3.02 -35.88 1.67
C LEU A 1012 4.45 -35.97 1.15
N HIS A 1013 5.43 -35.79 2.03
CA HIS A 1013 6.85 -36.09 1.78
C HIS A 1013 7.36 -37.11 2.80
N PRO A 1014 7.06 -38.41 2.65
CA PRO A 1014 7.38 -39.39 3.69
C PRO A 1014 8.89 -39.46 4.00
N PRO A 1015 9.31 -39.42 5.28
CA PRO A 1015 10.73 -39.35 5.65
C PRO A 1015 11.58 -40.51 5.10
N VAL A 1016 11.04 -41.73 5.11
CA VAL A 1016 11.73 -42.93 4.60
C VAL A 1016 11.98 -42.83 3.10
N LEU A 1017 10.99 -42.38 2.32
CA LEU A 1017 11.14 -42.21 0.87
C LEU A 1017 12.06 -41.03 0.52
N ARG A 1018 12.08 -40.00 1.37
CA ARG A 1018 13.02 -38.87 1.24
C ARG A 1018 14.46 -39.31 1.44
N ALA A 1019 14.74 -40.14 2.45
CA ALA A 1019 16.06 -40.74 2.66
C ALA A 1019 16.50 -41.62 1.47
N LEU A 1020 15.54 -42.20 0.74
CA LEU A 1020 15.75 -42.95 -0.50
C LEU A 1020 15.79 -42.08 -1.77
N GLY A 1021 15.82 -40.75 -1.65
CA GLY A 1021 16.06 -39.83 -2.77
C GLY A 1021 14.82 -39.15 -3.36
N LEU A 1022 13.63 -39.30 -2.76
CA LEU A 1022 12.43 -38.58 -3.22
C LEU A 1022 12.59 -37.06 -3.00
N LYS A 1023 12.65 -36.29 -4.09
CA LYS A 1023 12.85 -34.82 -4.06
C LYS A 1023 11.55 -34.00 -4.03
N ARG A 1024 10.39 -34.59 -4.35
CA ARG A 1024 9.10 -33.89 -4.46
C ARG A 1024 8.00 -34.60 -3.66
N LYS A 1025 7.00 -33.84 -3.22
CA LYS A 1025 5.82 -34.38 -2.51
C LYS A 1025 5.01 -35.31 -3.42
N LEU A 1026 4.51 -36.40 -2.83
CA LEU A 1026 3.57 -37.31 -3.46
C LEU A 1026 2.16 -36.72 -3.44
N VAL A 1027 1.39 -36.99 -4.50
CA VAL A 1027 -0.03 -36.64 -4.60
C VAL A 1027 -0.84 -37.90 -4.37
N LEU A 1028 -1.51 -37.98 -3.23
CA LEU A 1028 -2.22 -39.17 -2.79
C LEU A 1028 -3.73 -38.89 -2.79
N GLY A 1029 -4.43 -39.40 -3.80
CA GLY A 1029 -5.87 -39.22 -3.95
C GLY A 1029 -6.72 -40.04 -2.98
N PRO A 1030 -8.04 -40.14 -3.23
CA PRO A 1030 -8.98 -40.84 -2.35
C PRO A 1030 -8.63 -42.31 -2.07
N TRP A 1031 -7.92 -42.97 -2.99
CA TRP A 1031 -7.43 -44.36 -2.84
C TRP A 1031 -6.51 -44.56 -1.63
N PHE A 1032 -5.94 -43.50 -1.07
CA PHE A 1032 -5.05 -43.56 0.09
C PHE A 1032 -5.80 -43.59 1.43
N ARG A 1033 -7.10 -43.29 1.47
CA ARG A 1033 -7.91 -43.29 2.71
C ARG A 1033 -7.90 -44.64 3.47
N PRO A 1034 -7.98 -45.81 2.81
CA PRO A 1034 -7.83 -47.10 3.49
C PRO A 1034 -6.48 -47.24 4.22
N VAL A 1035 -5.39 -46.74 3.63
CA VAL A 1035 -4.06 -46.76 4.26
C VAL A 1035 -4.05 -45.89 5.52
N TYR A 1036 -4.64 -44.68 5.47
CA TYR A 1036 -4.81 -43.87 6.68
C TYR A 1036 -5.66 -44.57 7.75
N ARG A 1037 -6.71 -45.31 7.38
CA ARG A 1037 -7.51 -46.08 8.36
C ARG A 1037 -6.68 -47.17 9.04
N ILE A 1038 -5.82 -47.86 8.27
CA ILE A 1038 -4.88 -48.86 8.81
C ILE A 1038 -3.90 -48.19 9.77
N LEU A 1039 -3.31 -47.04 9.40
CA LEU A 1039 -2.40 -46.29 10.27
C LEU A 1039 -3.10 -45.84 11.56
N VAL A 1040 -4.34 -45.34 11.50
CA VAL A 1040 -5.10 -44.97 12.70
C VAL A 1040 -5.33 -46.17 13.62
N ALA A 1041 -5.67 -47.34 13.06
CA ALA A 1041 -5.84 -48.56 13.85
C ALA A 1041 -4.50 -49.03 14.46
N ALA A 1042 -3.39 -48.83 13.74
CA ALA A 1042 -2.04 -49.17 14.17
C ALA A 1042 -1.46 -48.23 15.24
N ARG A 1043 -2.17 -47.18 15.69
CA ARG A 1043 -1.71 -46.26 16.76
C ARG A 1043 -1.30 -46.97 18.06
N ARG A 1044 -1.79 -48.20 18.29
CA ARG A 1044 -1.37 -49.05 19.43
C ARG A 1044 0.09 -49.47 19.37
N LEU A 1045 0.71 -49.46 18.18
CA LEU A 1045 2.13 -49.73 18.01
C LEU A 1045 3.01 -48.57 18.46
N ARG A 1046 2.47 -47.33 18.54
CA ARG A 1046 3.21 -46.12 18.91
C ARG A 1046 4.01 -46.32 20.20
N GLY A 1047 5.32 -46.08 20.13
CA GLY A 1047 6.23 -46.21 21.28
C GLY A 1047 6.62 -47.65 21.65
N THR A 1048 6.11 -48.67 20.96
CA THR A 1048 6.55 -50.06 21.11
C THR A 1048 7.78 -50.36 20.25
N ARG A 1049 8.44 -51.50 20.46
CA ARG A 1049 9.56 -51.94 19.58
C ARG A 1049 9.12 -52.20 18.13
N ALA A 1050 7.83 -52.42 17.89
CA ALA A 1050 7.25 -52.61 16.56
C ALA A 1050 6.94 -51.28 15.83
N ASP A 1051 7.19 -50.13 16.46
CA ASP A 1051 6.99 -48.80 15.87
C ASP A 1051 8.15 -48.42 14.93
N LEU A 1052 8.03 -48.79 13.66
CA LEU A 1052 9.05 -48.48 12.65
C LEU A 1052 9.26 -46.97 12.48
N PHE A 1053 8.20 -46.16 12.61
CA PHE A 1053 8.30 -44.69 12.53
C PHE A 1053 8.95 -44.11 13.78
N GLY A 1054 8.73 -44.74 14.93
CA GLY A 1054 9.30 -44.35 16.22
C GLY A 1054 10.83 -44.35 16.30
N LEU A 1055 11.53 -44.98 15.35
CA LEU A 1055 13.00 -45.03 15.27
C LEU A 1055 13.63 -43.72 14.76
N ALA A 1056 12.88 -42.90 14.03
CA ALA A 1056 13.37 -41.64 13.47
C ALA A 1056 13.88 -40.69 14.56
N LYS A 1057 14.93 -39.90 14.25
CA LYS A 1057 15.57 -38.97 15.20
C LYS A 1057 14.56 -37.97 15.80
N VAL A 1058 13.69 -37.42 14.96
CA VAL A 1058 12.65 -36.47 15.38
C VAL A 1058 11.65 -37.10 16.36
N ARG A 1059 11.22 -38.35 16.15
CA ARG A 1059 10.26 -39.06 17.02
C ARG A 1059 10.85 -39.41 18.37
N ARG A 1060 12.14 -39.79 18.42
CA ARG A 1060 12.86 -39.97 19.69
C ARG A 1060 12.97 -38.66 20.47
N CYS A 1061 13.20 -37.55 19.76
CA CYS A 1061 13.25 -36.22 20.36
C CYS A 1061 11.89 -35.80 20.93
N GLU A 1062 10.79 -36.00 20.21
CA GLU A 1062 9.42 -35.67 20.67
C GLU A 1062 9.05 -36.40 21.96
N ARG A 1063 9.36 -37.70 22.07
CA ARG A 1063 9.12 -38.45 23.31
C ARG A 1063 9.97 -37.96 24.49
N ARG A 1064 11.22 -37.58 24.22
CA ARG A 1064 12.13 -37.03 25.22
C ARG A 1064 11.69 -35.65 25.71
N LEU A 1065 11.14 -34.81 24.83
CA LEU A 1065 10.63 -33.48 25.19
C LEU A 1065 9.53 -33.50 26.25
N VAL A 1066 8.66 -34.52 26.23
CA VAL A 1066 7.62 -34.67 27.27
C VAL A 1066 8.26 -34.86 28.64
N VAL A 1067 9.36 -35.63 28.72
CA VAL A 1067 10.10 -35.85 29.95
C VAL A 1067 10.86 -34.59 30.37
N GLU A 1068 11.64 -34.00 29.44
CA GLU A 1068 12.40 -32.75 29.68
C GLU A 1068 11.49 -31.60 30.16
N TYR A 1069 10.28 -31.50 29.62
CA TYR A 1069 9.31 -30.48 30.04
C TYR A 1069 8.79 -30.73 31.46
N LYS A 1070 8.46 -31.99 31.80
CA LYS A 1070 8.05 -32.32 33.17
C LYS A 1070 9.16 -32.04 34.18
N GLU A 1071 10.40 -32.45 33.89
CA GLU A 1071 11.58 -32.15 34.72
C GLU A 1071 11.78 -30.63 34.90
N THR A 1072 11.56 -29.85 33.84
CA THR A 1072 11.61 -28.39 33.90
C THR A 1072 10.52 -27.81 34.80
N ILE A 1073 9.27 -28.25 34.64
CA ILE A 1073 8.14 -27.78 35.45
C ILE A 1073 8.30 -28.21 36.91
N ASP A 1074 8.78 -29.41 37.19
CA ASP A 1074 9.04 -29.88 38.55
C ASP A 1074 10.10 -29.00 39.25
N THR A 1075 11.12 -28.55 38.51
CA THR A 1075 12.13 -27.58 39.00
C THR A 1075 11.52 -26.20 39.24
N VAL A 1076 10.62 -25.73 38.36
CA VAL A 1076 9.91 -24.45 38.55
C VAL A 1076 8.98 -24.52 39.77
N LEU A 1077 8.32 -25.65 39.99
CA LEU A 1077 7.40 -25.86 41.11
C LEU A 1077 8.12 -25.91 42.46
N SER A 1078 9.38 -26.39 42.53
CA SER A 1078 10.12 -26.46 43.79
C SER A 1078 10.45 -25.08 44.37
N GLU A 1079 10.64 -24.07 43.51
CA GLU A 1079 10.98 -22.68 43.87
C GLU A 1079 9.83 -21.68 43.59
N LEU A 1080 8.62 -22.16 43.29
CA LEU A 1080 7.48 -21.31 42.95
C LEU A 1080 7.05 -20.43 44.14
N SER A 1081 6.84 -19.14 43.87
CA SER A 1081 6.31 -18.14 44.79
C SER A 1081 5.44 -17.11 44.04
N ASN A 1082 4.67 -16.29 44.77
CA ASN A 1082 3.89 -15.22 44.15
C ASN A 1082 4.74 -14.19 43.38
N ALA A 1083 6.00 -13.96 43.78
CA ALA A 1083 6.89 -13.00 43.14
C ALA A 1083 7.44 -13.46 41.79
N ASN A 1084 7.53 -14.78 41.57
CA ASN A 1084 8.10 -15.37 40.36
C ASN A 1084 7.07 -16.13 39.49
N LEU A 1085 5.77 -16.06 39.83
CA LEU A 1085 4.69 -16.72 39.10
C LEU A 1085 4.64 -16.32 37.61
N SER A 1086 4.83 -15.04 37.29
CA SER A 1086 4.85 -14.57 35.90
C SER A 1086 6.00 -15.20 35.08
N ALA A 1087 7.18 -15.31 35.67
CA ALA A 1087 8.34 -15.97 35.07
C ALA A 1087 8.14 -17.49 34.96
N ALA A 1088 7.49 -18.12 35.95
CA ALA A 1088 7.10 -19.53 35.88
C ALA A 1088 6.14 -19.81 34.70
N VAL A 1089 5.15 -18.94 34.51
CA VAL A 1089 4.22 -19.00 33.36
C VAL A 1089 4.97 -18.81 32.04
N GLU A 1090 5.91 -17.84 31.96
CA GLU A 1090 6.75 -17.65 30.77
C GLU A 1090 7.54 -18.93 30.43
N ILE A 1091 8.18 -19.57 31.41
CA ILE A 1091 8.92 -20.82 31.22
C ILE A 1091 7.98 -21.93 30.76
N ALA A 1092 6.82 -22.08 31.41
CA ALA A 1092 5.83 -23.09 31.06
C ALA A 1092 5.27 -22.91 29.64
N ASP A 1093 5.22 -21.67 29.13
CA ASP A 1093 4.73 -21.36 27.78
C ASP A 1093 5.77 -21.59 26.67
N LEU A 1094 7.07 -21.65 27.00
CA LEU A 1094 8.16 -21.83 26.04
C LEU A 1094 8.00 -22.97 25.03
N PRO A 1095 7.42 -24.15 25.36
CA PRO A 1095 7.16 -25.19 24.36
C PRO A 1095 6.32 -24.72 23.17
N ASP A 1096 5.64 -23.58 23.26
CA ASP A 1096 4.90 -23.04 22.13
C ASP A 1096 5.77 -22.80 20.89
N MET A 1097 7.06 -22.50 21.09
CA MET A 1097 8.02 -22.29 19.99
C MET A 1097 8.44 -23.58 19.28
N VAL A 1098 8.20 -24.75 19.88
CA VAL A 1098 8.47 -26.05 19.26
C VAL A 1098 7.39 -26.32 18.21
N ARG A 1099 7.73 -26.08 16.94
CA ARG A 1099 6.81 -26.13 15.81
C ARG A 1099 7.50 -26.72 14.58
N GLY A 1100 6.71 -27.34 13.71
CA GLY A 1100 7.16 -27.84 12.41
C GLY A 1100 7.39 -29.34 12.38
N TYR A 1101 8.05 -29.80 11.33
CA TYR A 1101 8.29 -31.22 11.06
C TYR A 1101 9.76 -31.45 10.71
N GLU A 1102 10.23 -32.68 10.89
CA GLU A 1102 11.59 -33.10 10.54
C GLU A 1102 12.68 -32.11 11.01
N SER A 1103 13.53 -31.61 10.10
CA SER A 1103 14.62 -30.70 10.42
C SER A 1103 14.14 -29.36 10.98
N ILE A 1104 12.97 -28.87 10.55
CA ILE A 1104 12.39 -27.62 11.06
C ILE A 1104 12.05 -27.80 12.55
N LYS A 1105 11.48 -28.95 12.91
CA LYS A 1105 11.17 -29.26 14.30
C LYS A 1105 12.43 -29.37 15.14
N LEU A 1106 13.44 -30.11 14.68
CA LEU A 1106 14.71 -30.24 15.39
C LEU A 1106 15.37 -28.88 15.66
N ALA A 1107 15.42 -27.99 14.67
CA ALA A 1107 15.94 -26.63 14.86
C ALA A 1107 15.11 -25.82 15.87
N SER A 1108 13.78 -25.98 15.88
CA SER A 1108 12.93 -25.33 16.89
C SER A 1108 13.15 -25.87 18.30
N VAL A 1109 13.48 -27.15 18.44
CA VAL A 1109 13.82 -27.78 19.72
C VAL A 1109 15.15 -27.25 20.26
N ASP A 1110 16.15 -27.08 19.40
CA ASP A 1110 17.45 -26.52 19.82
C ASP A 1110 17.27 -25.08 20.34
N ARG A 1111 16.42 -24.28 19.67
CA ARG A 1111 16.04 -22.94 20.16
C ARG A 1111 15.29 -22.99 21.49
N TYR A 1112 14.34 -23.92 21.63
CA TYR A 1112 13.60 -24.14 22.87
C TYR A 1112 14.54 -24.46 24.03
N ARG A 1113 15.43 -25.44 23.89
CA ARG A 1113 16.39 -25.80 24.95
C ARG A 1113 17.27 -24.63 25.35
N ALA A 1114 17.75 -23.85 24.38
CA ALA A 1114 18.55 -22.65 24.66
C ALA A 1114 17.74 -21.55 25.38
N ALA A 1115 16.47 -21.37 25.00
CA ALA A 1115 15.58 -20.40 25.66
C ALA A 1115 15.21 -20.84 27.08
N THR A 1116 14.89 -22.12 27.29
CA THR A 1116 14.59 -22.71 28.59
C THR A 1116 15.77 -22.58 29.54
N ALA A 1117 16.99 -22.89 29.10
CA ALA A 1117 18.19 -22.73 29.93
C ALA A 1117 18.38 -21.27 30.40
N ARG A 1118 18.17 -20.29 29.52
CA ARG A 1118 18.24 -18.87 29.88
C ARG A 1118 17.12 -18.44 30.83
N ALA A 1119 15.89 -18.89 30.57
CA ALA A 1119 14.72 -18.51 31.37
C ALA A 1119 14.79 -19.10 32.78
N ILE A 1120 15.22 -20.37 32.93
CA ILE A 1120 15.46 -20.99 34.24
C ILE A 1120 16.55 -20.25 35.00
N GLY A 1121 17.65 -19.87 34.35
CA GLY A 1121 18.71 -19.09 34.99
C GLY A 1121 18.20 -17.76 35.56
N ARG A 1122 17.32 -17.06 34.82
CA ARG A 1122 16.65 -15.85 35.33
C ARG A 1122 15.69 -16.17 36.48
N PHE A 1123 14.87 -17.20 36.34
CA PHE A 1123 13.88 -17.59 37.35
C PHE A 1123 14.53 -17.89 38.71
N LEU A 1124 15.65 -18.61 38.72
CA LEU A 1124 16.39 -18.93 39.95
C LEU A 1124 17.07 -17.70 40.58
N SER A 1125 17.35 -16.64 39.81
CA SER A 1125 17.90 -15.38 40.32
C SER A 1125 16.85 -14.43 40.93
N ILE A 1126 15.56 -14.67 40.67
CA ILE A 1126 14.45 -13.86 41.21
C ILE A 1126 14.21 -14.34 42.66
N GLY A 1127 15.00 -13.79 43.59
CA GLY A 1127 14.92 -14.14 45.02
C GLY A 1127 16.25 -14.08 45.77
N GLU A 1128 17.39 -13.97 45.09
CA GLU A 1128 18.68 -13.72 45.75
C GLU A 1128 18.80 -12.24 46.14
N PRO A 1129 19.16 -11.90 47.39
CA PRO A 1129 19.50 -10.53 47.74
C PRO A 1129 20.77 -10.13 46.97
N VAL A 1130 20.70 -9.01 46.26
CA VAL A 1130 21.85 -8.41 45.57
C VAL A 1130 23.01 -8.27 46.58
N PRO A 1131 24.21 -8.82 46.31
CA PRO A 1131 25.36 -8.53 47.16
C PRO A 1131 25.72 -7.06 46.97
N ASN A 1132 25.82 -6.31 48.08
CA ASN A 1132 26.22 -4.90 48.13
C ASN A 1132 27.52 -4.60 47.36
#